data_AF-A0A6P1TLJ9-F1
#
_entry.id   AF-A0A6P1TLJ9-F1
#
_cell.length_a   1.000
_cell.length_b   1.000
_cell.length_c   1.000
_cell.angle_alpha   90.00
_cell.angle_beta   90.00
_cell.angle_gamma   90.00
#
_symmetry.space_group_name_H-M   'P 1'
#
loop_
_entity.id
_entity.type
_entity.pdbx_description
1 polymer ?
#
loop_
_entity_poly.entity_id
_entity_poly.type
_entity_poly.pdbx_seq_one_letter_code
_entity_poly.pdbx_strand_id
1 'polypeptide(L)'
;MKNGLHNNGIKQNLKSYSKRIKPLIAVILLLLIFKYIFSIQMLLPSNLAVWMNANKIPVAAAAVNKDSDTSGSSKMAMEVKYGYNQYVKYGRYMNVTVTIANHGKDFEGWLQVIVPKAKNNAAYRKEVIVPAQKSEELSVALPVMDDTGLLQVKILDKSNNTVVENEYDLKIGNYEKLAYIGILSDAEDELEYMNLFGTRTFYLNENNLSDDYLGLDLLDVLIINHYDTSRLRDMQIKAIKKWVMNGGTLVVGTGEYANETLTKLSPICSVESNGNEIDKEISFGMDRLSLQELKQDIMDYEEERKVFLEMIKDRNDMLTAYGSKPIPIDNSVFERWTKDDMKQLQLETIRKHIMNVSMTGSSTIISEDNIKLMQSSALGLGKIQLFSFDLGLKKGKQTLGLSILNEIYKNMSNSKLTQLDEEYYGSYSNYGILNSMSFADVKKIPKAGRYMVILGIYILIIGPVTFILLRRLDKRSLTWAVVPLMALVFTLLVYSIGSDTRINTPYIGYVKLLNFEDDNKVNEELYFSLTAPYNHNYSLSIDGNYDVSELRGNDDNSYLYDYKRDKIYFDNYITSINYGTRDTTLEVNNNPAFSPVYYQWEDSYEAEDKLTYDIHYVGDKVYGTVTNGFNFDLTNAMLTSDGYVINIGEIRKGQTISLEGKDAIFMTTRDELYNTDIINRIAGGTGDVKDNTPEVNRISNVLYYLTENNLLNSQHNSCIIGFVNNAATGADSQQDLLNKLAGKMEAYGTTAVKLPVEIDYTAGNKVFVPSIDPYVVVSEGYYDKYYQSRYLNNDSMTIKYHLPDNDHVVSFEYLSKRNQDSSSDYLSAFDGSIYFLNINTGNFDEVFRAGAGSSVTDINNYLTDQNTITVRYSTKMSLKGYQMVLPYISYWKEADSNVEH
;
A
#
# COMPACT_ATOMS: atom_id res chain seq x y z
N MET A 1 -28.99 -42.93 -47.48
CA MET A 1 -29.58 -43.06 -48.85
C MET A 1 -29.65 -41.69 -49.48
N LYS A 2 -29.20 -41.60 -50.74
CA LYS A 2 -29.13 -40.40 -51.56
C LYS A 2 -30.51 -39.77 -51.78
N ASN A 3 -30.55 -38.46 -51.93
CA ASN A 3 -31.25 -37.82 -53.05
C ASN A 3 -30.60 -36.46 -53.34
N GLY A 4 -30.03 -36.33 -54.54
CA GLY A 4 -29.62 -35.04 -55.09
C GLY A 4 -30.77 -34.39 -55.86
N LEU A 5 -30.64 -33.11 -56.17
CA LEU A 5 -31.25 -32.49 -57.35
C LEU A 5 -30.62 -31.10 -57.65
N HIS A 6 -30.12 -31.03 -58.89
CA HIS A 6 -30.18 -29.94 -59.86
C HIS A 6 -29.73 -28.51 -59.51
N ASN A 7 -28.56 -28.23 -60.07
CA ASN A 7 -27.88 -26.95 -60.20
C ASN A 7 -28.31 -26.29 -61.54
N ASN A 8 -29.27 -25.36 -61.53
CA ASN A 8 -29.49 -24.46 -62.67
C ASN A 8 -30.13 -23.09 -62.33
N GLY A 9 -30.37 -22.77 -61.05
CA GLY A 9 -30.89 -21.46 -60.61
C GLY A 9 -29.83 -20.43 -60.17
N ILE A 10 -28.56 -20.82 -60.04
CA ILE A 10 -27.55 -19.99 -59.35
C ILE A 10 -26.84 -19.00 -60.30
N LYS A 11 -26.81 -19.25 -61.61
CA LYS A 11 -26.09 -18.38 -62.56
C LYS A 11 -26.81 -17.08 -62.92
N GLN A 12 -28.12 -16.95 -62.69
CA GLN A 12 -28.84 -15.70 -62.95
C GLN A 12 -28.89 -14.73 -61.75
N ASN A 13 -28.79 -15.21 -60.49
CA ASN A 13 -28.80 -14.34 -59.31
C ASN A 13 -27.45 -13.65 -59.00
N LEU A 14 -26.33 -14.21 -59.48
CA LEU A 14 -24.99 -13.62 -59.27
C LEU A 14 -24.74 -12.34 -60.09
N LYS A 15 -25.45 -12.13 -61.22
CA LYS A 15 -25.33 -10.88 -62.01
C LYS A 15 -26.07 -9.69 -61.38
N SER A 16 -27.06 -9.93 -60.50
CA SER A 16 -27.81 -8.89 -59.80
C SER A 16 -27.09 -8.38 -58.55
N TYR A 17 -26.41 -9.26 -57.80
CA TYR A 17 -25.65 -8.91 -56.61
C TYR A 17 -24.36 -8.10 -56.89
N SER A 18 -23.75 -8.25 -58.08
CA SER A 18 -22.51 -7.54 -58.43
C SER A 18 -22.67 -6.04 -58.73
N LYS A 19 -23.91 -5.52 -58.87
CA LYS A 19 -24.16 -4.07 -59.06
C LYS A 19 -24.39 -3.29 -57.76
N ARG A 20 -24.71 -3.94 -56.63
CA ARG A 20 -24.93 -3.28 -55.33
C ARG A 20 -23.75 -3.36 -54.36
N ILE A 21 -22.79 -4.25 -54.59
CA ILE A 21 -21.63 -4.46 -53.70
C ILE A 21 -20.40 -3.61 -54.10
N LYS A 22 -20.33 -3.12 -55.35
CA LYS A 22 -19.20 -2.33 -55.87
C LYS A 22 -18.89 -1.02 -55.12
N PRO A 23 -19.85 -0.21 -54.63
CA PRO A 23 -19.51 0.99 -53.86
C PRO A 23 -19.02 0.66 -52.43
N LEU A 24 -19.46 -0.47 -51.84
CA LEU A 24 -19.03 -0.90 -50.50
C LEU A 24 -17.60 -1.45 -50.50
N ILE A 25 -17.23 -2.22 -51.54
CA ILE A 25 -15.87 -2.73 -51.74
C ILE A 25 -14.89 -1.59 -52.04
N ALA A 26 -15.31 -0.55 -52.77
CA ALA A 26 -14.48 0.61 -53.06
C ALA A 26 -14.14 1.43 -51.80
N VAL A 27 -15.08 1.58 -50.86
CA VAL A 27 -14.85 2.29 -49.57
C VAL A 27 -13.91 1.49 -48.65
N ILE A 28 -14.05 0.15 -48.63
CA ILE A 28 -13.16 -0.72 -47.84
C ILE A 28 -11.74 -0.76 -48.43
N LEU A 29 -11.59 -0.77 -49.76
CA LEU A 29 -10.29 -0.67 -50.42
C LEU A 29 -9.62 0.69 -50.22
N LEU A 30 -10.37 1.80 -50.19
CA LEU A 30 -9.83 3.13 -49.91
C LEU A 30 -9.33 3.26 -48.46
N LEU A 31 -10.03 2.65 -47.49
CA LEU A 31 -9.60 2.61 -46.09
C LEU A 31 -8.38 1.71 -45.88
N LEU A 32 -8.24 0.62 -46.65
CA LEU A 32 -7.06 -0.25 -46.61
C LEU A 32 -5.82 0.38 -47.28
N ILE A 33 -6.01 1.15 -48.35
CA ILE A 33 -4.92 1.90 -49.01
C ILE A 33 -4.41 3.04 -48.11
N PHE A 34 -5.29 3.71 -47.35
CA PHE A 34 -4.88 4.73 -46.37
C PHE A 34 -4.09 4.14 -45.18
N LYS A 35 -4.39 2.90 -44.79
CA LYS A 35 -3.64 2.17 -43.75
C LYS A 35 -2.26 1.69 -44.23
N TYR A 36 -2.12 1.39 -45.53
CA TYR A 36 -0.88 0.89 -46.14
C TYR A 36 0.11 2.00 -46.55
N ILE A 37 -0.37 3.24 -46.77
CA ILE A 37 0.49 4.39 -47.09
C ILE A 37 1.26 4.93 -45.87
N PHE A 38 0.86 4.57 -44.64
CA PHE A 38 1.52 5.03 -43.41
C PHE A 38 2.50 4.03 -42.78
N SER A 39 2.77 2.88 -43.41
CA SER A 39 3.49 1.77 -42.76
C SER A 39 4.71 1.23 -43.52
N ILE A 40 5.30 1.99 -44.46
CA ILE A 40 6.54 1.57 -45.14
C ILE A 40 7.51 2.75 -45.32
N GLN A 41 8.57 2.79 -44.49
CA GLN A 41 9.92 3.12 -44.94
C GLN A 41 10.97 2.40 -44.05
N MET A 42 11.88 1.70 -44.74
CA MET A 42 12.77 0.61 -44.31
C MET A 42 14.14 1.08 -43.77
N LEU A 43 14.64 0.41 -42.72
CA LEU A 43 15.84 -0.48 -42.68
C LEU A 43 16.83 -0.39 -43.88
N LEU A 44 18.12 -0.04 -43.73
CA LEU A 44 19.33 -0.87 -43.40
C LEU A 44 20.62 -0.10 -43.91
N PRO A 45 21.88 -0.64 -43.86
CA PRO A 45 22.86 -0.71 -42.76
C PRO A 45 24.23 -0.06 -43.12
N SER A 46 25.22 0.01 -42.21
CA SER A 46 26.65 -0.05 -42.59
C SER A 46 27.61 -0.26 -41.41
N ASN A 47 28.55 -1.18 -41.60
CA ASN A 47 29.67 -1.54 -40.72
C ASN A 47 30.93 -0.71 -41.07
N LEU A 48 31.78 -0.40 -40.08
CA LEU A 48 33.24 -0.60 -40.17
C LEU A 48 33.93 -0.44 -38.80
N ALA A 49 34.85 -1.37 -38.52
CA ALA A 49 35.58 -1.56 -37.27
C ALA A 49 36.92 -0.78 -37.22
N VAL A 50 37.55 -0.66 -36.03
CA VAL A 50 38.93 -1.15 -35.69
C VAL A 50 39.61 -0.39 -34.51
N TRP A 51 39.87 -1.16 -33.43
CA TRP A 51 41.07 -1.27 -32.54
C TRP A 51 41.41 -0.33 -31.33
N MET A 52 41.42 -0.98 -30.14
CA MET A 52 42.36 -0.99 -28.96
C MET A 52 42.95 0.33 -28.43
N ASN A 53 43.11 0.60 -27.12
CA ASN A 53 43.70 -0.27 -26.09
C ASN A 53 43.45 0.25 -24.65
N ALA A 54 43.73 -0.61 -23.68
CA ALA A 54 43.45 -0.49 -22.25
C ALA A 54 44.37 0.47 -21.46
N ASN A 55 43.86 1.01 -20.33
CA ASN A 55 44.60 1.08 -19.06
C ASN A 55 43.65 1.22 -17.86
N LYS A 56 43.90 0.40 -16.84
CA LYS A 56 43.16 0.29 -15.58
C LYS A 56 43.57 1.39 -14.60
N ILE A 57 42.64 1.80 -13.71
CA ILE A 57 42.77 2.08 -12.25
C ILE A 57 41.52 2.90 -11.79
N PRO A 58 41.03 2.73 -10.54
CA PRO A 58 39.86 1.94 -10.12
C PRO A 58 38.52 2.71 -10.36
N VAL A 59 37.40 2.41 -9.66
CA VAL A 59 36.22 3.31 -9.41
C VAL A 59 34.90 2.98 -10.14
N ALA A 60 33.82 3.18 -9.36
CA ALA A 60 32.41 3.46 -9.69
C ALA A 60 31.61 2.45 -10.53
N ALA A 61 30.33 2.33 -10.19
CA ALA A 61 29.35 1.57 -10.95
C ALA A 61 29.38 2.00 -12.42
N ALA A 62 29.55 1.04 -13.33
CA ALA A 62 29.76 1.32 -14.74
C ALA A 62 28.46 1.87 -15.38
N ALA A 63 28.46 3.15 -15.72
CA ALA A 63 27.43 3.76 -16.55
C ALA A 63 27.55 3.23 -18.00
N VAL A 64 26.42 2.94 -18.64
CA VAL A 64 26.40 2.66 -20.09
C VAL A 64 26.26 4.00 -20.83
N ASN A 65 27.39 4.58 -21.24
CA ASN A 65 27.38 5.80 -22.04
C ASN A 65 26.88 5.51 -23.46
N LYS A 66 25.74 6.09 -23.81
CA LYS A 66 25.35 6.29 -25.21
C LYS A 66 25.94 7.62 -25.66
N ASP A 67 27.08 7.56 -26.33
CA ASP A 67 27.63 8.73 -27.01
C ASP A 67 26.63 9.16 -28.09
N SER A 68 25.85 10.21 -27.79
CA SER A 68 25.15 10.96 -28.82
C SER A 68 26.19 11.83 -29.53
N ASP A 69 26.32 11.59 -30.83
CA ASP A 69 27.35 12.15 -31.70
C ASP A 69 27.20 13.67 -31.83
N THR A 70 27.76 14.42 -30.88
CA THR A 70 28.11 15.84 -31.04
C THR A 70 29.49 16.09 -30.44
N SER A 71 30.47 16.30 -31.33
CA SER A 71 31.83 16.71 -31.02
C SER A 71 31.86 18.00 -30.17
N GLY A 72 32.04 17.83 -28.86
CA GLY A 72 32.45 18.86 -27.91
C GLY A 72 32.43 18.26 -26.51
N SER A 73 33.59 18.18 -25.84
CA SER A 73 33.66 17.70 -24.44
C SER A 73 32.58 18.40 -23.61
N SER A 74 31.60 17.65 -23.09
CA SER A 74 30.56 18.26 -22.26
C SER A 74 31.24 18.98 -21.09
N LYS A 75 30.98 20.29 -20.97
CA LYS A 75 31.56 21.14 -19.91
C LYS A 75 30.89 20.90 -18.56
N MET A 76 29.96 19.95 -18.50
CA MET A 76 29.20 19.57 -17.32
C MET A 76 29.56 18.13 -16.98
N ALA A 77 29.97 17.89 -15.73
CA ALA A 77 30.15 16.54 -15.19
C ALA A 77 29.01 16.21 -14.22
N MET A 78 28.58 14.96 -14.20
CA MET A 78 27.45 14.48 -13.40
C MET A 78 27.85 13.21 -12.65
N GLU A 79 27.76 13.24 -11.32
CA GLU A 79 27.84 12.07 -10.44
C GLU A 79 26.44 11.77 -9.91
N VAL A 80 26.04 10.49 -9.91
CA VAL A 80 24.70 10.07 -9.47
C VAL A 80 24.83 8.98 -8.40
N LYS A 81 24.17 9.20 -7.27
CA LYS A 81 23.96 8.21 -6.20
C LYS A 81 22.47 7.92 -6.10
N TYR A 82 22.10 6.65 -5.95
CA TYR A 82 20.70 6.25 -5.94
C TYR A 82 20.47 5.02 -5.06
N GLY A 83 19.29 4.96 -4.44
CA GLY A 83 18.94 3.93 -3.47
C GLY A 83 19.95 3.85 -2.33
N TYR A 84 20.00 2.70 -1.66
CA TYR A 84 21.04 2.41 -0.69
C TYR A 84 22.02 1.40 -1.29
N ASN A 85 23.24 1.83 -1.59
CA ASN A 85 24.24 1.03 -2.32
C ASN A 85 23.69 0.42 -3.63
N GLN A 86 22.87 1.18 -4.38
CA GLN A 86 22.16 0.79 -5.62
C GLN A 86 21.01 -0.20 -5.42
N TYR A 87 20.76 -0.66 -4.19
CA TYR A 87 19.61 -1.48 -3.86
C TYR A 87 18.36 -0.62 -3.76
N VAL A 88 17.30 -1.10 -4.39
CA VAL A 88 15.97 -0.50 -4.41
C VAL A 88 14.94 -1.61 -4.29
N LYS A 89 13.72 -1.25 -3.89
CA LYS A 89 12.57 -2.14 -3.93
C LYS A 89 11.50 -1.50 -4.82
N TYR A 90 10.92 -2.26 -5.75
CA TYR A 90 9.74 -1.78 -6.44
C TYR A 90 8.56 -1.72 -5.47
N GLY A 91 7.61 -0.84 -5.73
CA GLY A 91 6.55 -0.47 -4.80
C GLY A 91 7.00 0.49 -3.70
N ARG A 92 8.26 0.95 -3.71
CA ARG A 92 8.81 1.92 -2.76
C ARG A 92 9.39 3.14 -3.45
N TYR A 93 9.58 4.21 -2.67
CA TYR A 93 10.33 5.38 -3.10
C TYR A 93 11.84 5.16 -2.97
N MET A 94 12.60 5.63 -3.95
CA MET A 94 14.05 5.74 -3.86
C MET A 94 14.47 7.20 -3.94
N ASN A 95 15.57 7.54 -3.29
CA ASN A 95 16.22 8.84 -3.47
C ASN A 95 17.29 8.75 -4.57
N VAL A 96 17.35 9.76 -5.44
CA VAL A 96 18.42 9.98 -6.43
C VAL A 96 19.09 11.31 -6.12
N THR A 97 20.36 11.25 -5.73
CA THR A 97 21.20 12.42 -5.44
C THR A 97 22.19 12.62 -6.58
N VAL A 98 22.22 13.81 -7.15
CA VAL A 98 23.03 14.17 -8.31
C VAL A 98 23.93 15.35 -7.98
N THR A 99 25.24 15.16 -8.14
CA THR A 99 26.22 16.23 -8.05
C THR A 99 26.60 16.68 -9.46
N ILE A 100 26.34 17.94 -9.78
CA ILE A 100 26.56 18.53 -11.10
C ILE A 100 27.71 19.53 -10.97
N ALA A 101 28.82 19.31 -11.68
CA ALA A 101 29.94 20.23 -11.73
C ALA A 101 29.97 20.97 -13.08
N ASN A 102 29.91 22.30 -13.03
CA ASN A 102 29.90 23.15 -14.22
C ASN A 102 31.29 23.74 -14.49
N HIS A 103 31.97 23.24 -15.51
CA HIS A 103 33.25 23.78 -16.02
C HIS A 103 33.07 24.78 -17.17
N GLY A 104 31.82 25.14 -17.50
CA GLY A 104 31.44 26.06 -18.56
C GLY A 104 31.02 27.45 -18.08
N LYS A 105 30.03 28.01 -18.76
CA LYS A 105 29.33 29.26 -18.36
C LYS A 105 28.17 28.90 -17.45
N ASP A 106 27.60 29.89 -16.78
CA ASP A 106 26.38 29.73 -15.98
C ASP A 106 25.33 28.88 -16.72
N PHE A 107 24.84 27.86 -16.02
CA PHE A 107 23.90 26.88 -16.54
C PHE A 107 22.58 27.01 -15.79
N GLU A 108 21.48 26.96 -16.54
CA GLU A 108 20.12 26.93 -16.02
C GLU A 108 19.30 25.98 -16.89
N GLY A 109 18.54 25.08 -16.25
CA GLY A 109 17.81 24.03 -16.93
C GLY A 109 17.16 23.06 -15.96
N TRP A 110 17.10 21.77 -16.33
CA TRP A 110 16.42 20.73 -15.57
C TRP A 110 17.31 19.52 -15.34
N LEU A 111 17.32 19.02 -14.11
CA LEU A 111 17.65 17.62 -13.82
C LEU A 111 16.40 16.80 -14.13
N GLN A 112 16.47 15.81 -15.02
CA GLN A 112 15.40 14.86 -15.31
C GLN A 112 15.79 13.45 -14.86
N VAL A 113 14.92 12.80 -14.11
CA VAL A 113 15.08 11.42 -13.63
C VAL A 113 13.90 10.58 -14.11
N ILE A 114 14.18 9.41 -14.70
CA ILE A 114 13.17 8.44 -15.15
C ILE A 114 13.57 7.05 -14.66
N VAL A 115 12.68 6.43 -13.88
CA VAL A 115 12.65 4.98 -13.71
C VAL A 115 11.59 4.46 -14.66
N PRO A 116 11.97 3.70 -15.70
CA PRO A 116 11.03 3.24 -16.69
C PRO A 116 10.07 2.21 -16.08
N LYS A 117 8.84 2.29 -16.53
CA LYS A 117 7.76 1.35 -16.24
C LYS A 117 7.59 0.39 -17.42
N ALA A 118 6.80 -0.68 -17.27
CA ALA A 118 6.37 -1.52 -18.39
C ALA A 118 5.63 -0.68 -19.44
N LYS A 119 4.80 0.26 -18.98
CA LYS A 119 4.01 1.18 -19.82
C LYS A 119 4.00 2.55 -19.17
N ASN A 120 3.85 3.59 -19.98
CA ASN A 120 3.49 4.93 -19.50
C ASN A 120 4.46 5.48 -18.44
N ASN A 121 5.72 5.75 -18.82
CA ASN A 121 6.71 6.27 -17.89
C ASN A 121 6.25 7.62 -17.29
N ALA A 122 6.87 7.98 -16.16
CA ALA A 122 6.82 9.31 -15.59
C ALA A 122 8.22 9.93 -15.57
N ALA A 123 8.30 11.21 -15.85
CA ALA A 123 9.54 11.98 -15.73
C ALA A 123 9.48 12.92 -14.53
N TYR A 124 10.52 12.88 -13.71
CA TYR A 124 10.66 13.74 -12.54
C TYR A 124 11.71 14.79 -12.87
N ARG A 125 11.33 16.07 -12.89
CA ARG A 125 12.24 17.17 -13.20
C ARG A 125 12.42 18.11 -12.02
N LYS A 126 13.66 18.48 -11.73
CA LYS A 126 13.99 19.50 -10.72
C LYS A 126 14.77 20.63 -11.38
N GLU A 127 14.32 21.85 -11.18
CA GLU A 127 15.00 23.04 -11.72
C GLU A 127 16.41 23.11 -11.14
N VAL A 128 17.39 23.39 -12.01
CA VAL A 128 18.81 23.44 -11.62
C VAL A 128 19.45 24.72 -12.15
N ILE A 129 20.18 25.39 -11.26
CA ILE A 129 20.99 26.57 -11.57
C ILE A 129 22.40 26.30 -11.05
N VAL A 130 23.37 26.17 -11.96
CA VAL A 130 24.79 25.96 -11.59
C VAL A 130 25.64 27.08 -12.17
N PRO A 131 26.17 28.00 -11.35
CA PRO A 131 27.08 29.03 -11.82
C PRO A 131 28.36 28.44 -12.44
N ALA A 132 29.04 29.24 -13.27
CA ALA A 132 30.33 28.85 -13.85
C ALA A 132 31.35 28.46 -12.77
N GLN A 133 32.07 27.35 -12.98
CA GLN A 133 33.09 26.81 -12.07
C GLN A 133 32.58 26.46 -10.67
N LYS A 134 31.28 26.17 -10.54
CA LYS A 134 30.65 25.70 -9.31
C LYS A 134 30.08 24.30 -9.49
N SER A 135 29.80 23.67 -8.36
CA SER A 135 29.05 22.42 -8.31
C SER A 135 27.79 22.62 -7.47
N GLU A 136 26.75 21.91 -7.83
CA GLU A 136 25.48 21.87 -7.10
C GLU A 136 25.09 20.41 -6.84
N GLU A 137 24.57 20.11 -5.66
CA GLU A 137 24.02 18.80 -5.32
C GLU A 137 22.50 18.90 -5.18
N LEU A 138 21.79 17.98 -5.82
CA LEU A 138 20.33 17.94 -5.85
C LEU A 138 19.83 16.54 -5.57
N SER A 139 18.81 16.41 -4.74
CA SER A 139 18.12 15.14 -4.48
C SER A 139 16.68 15.18 -4.99
N VAL A 140 16.21 14.05 -5.51
CA VAL A 140 14.84 13.81 -5.96
C VAL A 140 14.40 12.44 -5.44
N ALA A 141 13.34 12.41 -4.63
CA ALA A 141 12.64 11.19 -4.28
C ALA A 141 11.64 10.84 -5.38
N LEU A 142 11.62 9.58 -5.81
CA LEU A 142 10.67 9.08 -6.81
C LEU A 142 10.33 7.61 -6.57
N PRO A 143 9.09 7.19 -6.88
CA PRO A 143 8.66 5.81 -6.74
C PRO A 143 9.30 4.91 -7.80
N VAL A 144 9.76 3.74 -7.36
CA VAL A 144 10.15 2.63 -8.23
C VAL A 144 8.90 1.78 -8.43
N MET A 145 8.14 2.03 -9.51
CA MET A 145 6.86 1.32 -9.71
C MET A 145 7.05 -0.15 -10.09
N ASP A 146 8.12 -0.43 -10.84
CA ASP A 146 8.28 -1.66 -11.61
C ASP A 146 9.68 -2.27 -11.45
N ASP A 147 9.81 -3.55 -11.81
CA ASP A 147 11.06 -4.32 -11.69
C ASP A 147 11.97 -4.22 -12.93
N THR A 148 11.81 -3.16 -13.73
CA THR A 148 12.58 -2.94 -14.96
C THR A 148 14.09 -2.90 -14.70
N GLY A 149 14.47 -2.47 -13.49
CA GLY A 149 15.85 -2.49 -13.01
C GLY A 149 16.73 -1.44 -13.69
N LEU A 150 16.15 -0.37 -14.22
CA LEU A 150 16.87 0.68 -14.94
C LEU A 150 16.59 2.06 -14.35
N LEU A 151 17.54 2.97 -14.49
CA LEU A 151 17.43 4.38 -14.13
C LEU A 151 18.09 5.22 -15.21
N GLN A 152 17.41 6.27 -15.65
CA GLN A 152 17.98 7.28 -16.54
C GLN A 152 17.99 8.64 -15.85
N VAL A 153 19.13 9.31 -15.94
CA VAL A 153 19.33 10.67 -15.41
C VAL A 153 19.86 11.56 -16.52
N LYS A 154 19.18 12.68 -16.78
CA LYS A 154 19.57 13.68 -17.78
C LYS A 154 19.71 15.06 -17.18
N ILE A 155 20.64 15.85 -17.70
CA ILE A 155 20.66 17.30 -17.55
C ILE A 155 20.16 17.90 -18.86
N LEU A 156 19.10 18.71 -18.79
CA LEU A 156 18.47 19.37 -19.93
C LEU A 156 18.66 20.88 -19.85
N ASP A 157 18.88 21.54 -20.98
CA ASP A 157 18.84 23.02 -21.05
C ASP A 157 17.40 23.56 -20.98
N LYS A 158 17.22 24.89 -20.94
CA LYS A 158 15.90 25.54 -20.96
C LYS A 158 15.02 25.20 -22.18
N SER A 159 15.62 24.73 -23.27
CA SER A 159 14.91 24.31 -24.49
C SER A 159 14.62 22.80 -24.50
N ASN A 160 14.84 22.11 -23.37
CA ASN A 160 14.74 20.66 -23.20
C ASN A 160 15.72 19.84 -24.06
N ASN A 161 16.85 20.42 -24.48
CA ASN A 161 17.90 19.64 -25.14
C ASN A 161 18.78 18.94 -24.10
N THR A 162 19.12 17.67 -24.34
CA THR A 162 20.04 16.90 -23.50
C THR A 162 21.46 17.48 -23.54
N VAL A 163 22.04 17.74 -22.37
CA VAL A 163 23.43 18.18 -22.17
C VAL A 163 24.31 17.05 -21.66
N VAL A 164 23.77 16.24 -20.74
CA VAL A 164 24.39 15.03 -20.17
C VAL A 164 23.29 13.99 -19.98
N GLU A 165 23.59 12.72 -20.23
CA GLU A 165 22.66 11.60 -20.05
C GLU A 165 23.43 10.35 -19.61
N ASN A 166 23.02 9.77 -18.48
CA ASN A 166 23.56 8.52 -17.97
C ASN A 166 22.42 7.53 -17.71
N GLU A 167 22.67 6.25 -18.03
CA GLU A 167 21.80 5.12 -17.71
C GLU A 167 22.49 4.18 -16.72
N TYR A 168 21.73 3.66 -15.76
CA TYR A 168 22.21 2.82 -14.66
C TYR A 168 21.33 1.58 -14.46
N ASP A 169 21.94 0.48 -14.02
CA ASP A 169 21.23 -0.71 -13.52
C ASP A 169 20.90 -0.55 -12.03
N LEU A 170 19.68 -0.91 -11.65
CA LEU A 170 19.18 -0.96 -10.28
C LEU A 170 19.24 -2.41 -9.76
N LYS A 171 19.57 -2.59 -8.47
CA LYS A 171 19.49 -3.90 -7.81
C LYS A 171 18.13 -4.05 -7.11
N ILE A 172 17.25 -4.86 -7.68
CA ILE A 172 15.89 -5.07 -7.15
C ILE A 172 15.92 -6.05 -5.97
N GLY A 173 15.66 -5.54 -4.76
CA GLY A 173 15.68 -6.27 -3.50
C GLY A 173 14.43 -7.09 -3.17
N ASN A 174 13.31 -6.89 -3.88
CA ASN A 174 12.06 -7.63 -3.64
C ASN A 174 12.24 -9.15 -3.83
N TYR A 175 13.24 -9.54 -4.62
CA TYR A 175 13.61 -10.93 -4.87
C TYR A 175 14.53 -11.54 -3.81
N GLU A 176 14.61 -10.93 -2.63
CA GLU A 176 15.37 -11.44 -1.48
C GLU A 176 14.50 -11.61 -0.23
N LYS A 177 13.31 -10.97 -0.17
CA LYS A 177 12.45 -10.87 1.03
C LYS A 177 13.21 -10.46 2.31
N LEU A 178 14.20 -9.56 2.17
CA LEU A 178 14.99 -9.07 3.31
C LEU A 178 14.46 -7.74 3.83
N ALA A 179 14.48 -7.58 5.15
CA ALA A 179 14.27 -6.28 5.80
C ALA A 179 15.52 -5.40 5.62
N TYR A 180 15.32 -4.17 5.17
CA TYR A 180 16.38 -3.19 4.94
C TYR A 180 16.58 -2.37 6.21
N ILE A 181 17.78 -2.41 6.78
CA ILE A 181 18.14 -1.75 8.02
C ILE A 181 19.11 -0.61 7.74
N GLY A 182 18.72 0.63 8.01
CA GLY A 182 19.62 1.78 8.07
C GLY A 182 20.28 1.88 9.44
N ILE A 183 21.58 2.13 9.51
CA ILE A 183 22.32 2.23 10.78
C ILE A 183 23.05 3.56 10.86
N LEU A 184 22.73 4.39 11.86
CA LEU A 184 23.48 5.57 12.28
C LEU A 184 24.28 5.20 13.54
N SER A 185 25.60 5.03 13.40
CA SER A 185 26.51 4.63 14.48
C SER A 185 27.94 5.06 14.19
N ASP A 186 28.65 5.56 15.21
CA ASP A 186 30.10 5.78 15.12
C ASP A 186 30.91 4.49 15.38
N ALA A 187 30.24 3.38 15.72
CA ALA A 187 30.79 2.05 15.94
C ALA A 187 30.16 1.01 15.00
N GLU A 188 30.31 1.19 13.69
CA GLU A 188 29.74 0.32 12.65
C GLU A 188 30.18 -1.15 12.80
N ASP A 189 31.47 -1.40 13.01
CA ASP A 189 32.06 -2.75 13.15
C ASP A 189 31.44 -3.58 14.30
N GLU A 190 30.83 -2.93 15.29
CA GLU A 190 30.19 -3.61 16.42
C GLU A 190 28.73 -4.02 16.13
N LEU A 191 28.19 -3.59 14.99
CA LEU A 191 26.81 -3.88 14.56
C LEU A 191 26.75 -4.81 13.33
N GLU A 192 27.87 -5.42 12.92
CA GLU A 192 27.92 -6.38 11.80
C GLU A 192 26.89 -7.52 11.95
N TYR A 193 26.53 -7.88 13.19
CA TYR A 193 25.55 -8.93 13.46
C TYR A 193 24.13 -8.60 12.95
N MET A 194 23.83 -7.32 12.67
CA MET A 194 22.54 -6.87 12.13
C MET A 194 22.29 -7.34 10.69
N ASN A 195 23.27 -7.98 10.05
CA ASN A 195 23.19 -8.50 8.68
C ASN A 195 23.25 -10.05 8.63
N LEU A 196 23.07 -10.74 9.76
CA LEU A 196 23.24 -12.21 9.86
C LEU A 196 22.03 -13.01 9.39
N PHE A 197 20.83 -12.44 9.43
CA PHE A 197 19.59 -13.19 9.21
C PHE A 197 18.42 -12.28 8.82
N GLY A 198 17.72 -12.61 7.72
CA GLY A 198 16.48 -11.93 7.31
C GLY A 198 16.62 -10.45 6.95
N THR A 199 17.84 -9.92 6.90
CA THR A 199 18.12 -8.49 6.92
C THR A 199 19.26 -8.10 5.98
N ARG A 200 19.23 -6.84 5.53
CA ARG A 200 20.30 -6.20 4.76
C ARG A 200 20.60 -4.83 5.37
N THR A 201 21.84 -4.60 5.79
CA THR A 201 22.22 -3.36 6.48
C THR A 201 22.85 -2.32 5.56
N PHE A 202 22.55 -1.05 5.81
CA PHE A 202 23.14 0.11 5.14
C PHE A 202 23.60 1.13 6.19
N TYR A 203 24.88 1.47 6.19
CA TYR A 203 25.43 2.47 7.10
C TYR A 203 25.16 3.89 6.60
N LEU A 204 24.62 4.71 7.50
CA LEU A 204 24.15 6.06 7.23
C LEU A 204 24.90 7.08 8.09
N ASN A 205 24.88 8.33 7.66
CA ASN A 205 25.43 9.49 8.36
C ASN A 205 24.63 10.75 7.97
N GLU A 206 25.03 11.90 8.52
CA GLU A 206 24.36 13.18 8.32
C GLU A 206 24.32 13.63 6.84
N ASN A 207 25.21 13.12 5.99
CA ASN A 207 25.32 13.49 4.58
C ASN A 207 24.53 12.57 3.63
N ASN A 208 24.24 11.31 4.02
CA ASN A 208 23.52 10.36 3.16
C ASN A 208 22.12 10.01 3.67
N LEU A 209 21.75 10.42 4.89
CA LEU A 209 20.39 10.31 5.40
C LEU A 209 19.49 11.34 4.72
N SER A 210 18.38 10.88 4.13
CA SER A 210 17.41 11.75 3.47
C SER A 210 16.75 12.73 4.45
N ASP A 211 16.54 13.97 4.01
CA ASP A 211 15.71 14.97 4.69
C ASP A 211 14.25 14.99 4.21
N ASP A 212 13.92 14.09 3.29
CA ASP A 212 12.56 13.72 2.88
C ASP A 212 12.25 12.30 3.37
N TYR A 213 11.08 12.13 4.00
CA TYR A 213 10.60 10.84 4.50
C TYR A 213 10.39 9.80 3.39
N LEU A 214 10.03 10.22 2.17
CA LEU A 214 9.93 9.33 1.01
C LEU A 214 11.30 8.76 0.64
N GLY A 215 12.37 9.52 0.87
CA GLY A 215 13.74 9.02 0.67
C GLY A 215 14.17 7.95 1.69
N LEU A 216 13.45 7.80 2.80
CA LEU A 216 13.68 6.75 3.81
C LEU A 216 12.83 5.50 3.57
N ASP A 217 11.91 5.51 2.60
CA ASP A 217 10.91 4.46 2.39
C ASP A 217 11.52 3.07 2.10
N LEU A 218 12.68 3.03 1.42
CA LEU A 218 13.43 1.78 1.20
C LEU A 218 13.81 1.07 2.52
N LEU A 219 13.88 1.77 3.65
CA LEU A 219 14.19 1.18 4.94
C LEU A 219 12.94 0.60 5.59
N ASP A 220 13.15 -0.52 6.28
CA ASP A 220 12.17 -1.16 7.18
C ASP A 220 12.46 -0.78 8.64
N VAL A 221 13.75 -0.71 8.97
CA VAL A 221 14.25 -0.34 10.28
C VAL A 221 15.31 0.76 10.15
N LEU A 222 15.27 1.75 11.03
CA LEU A 222 16.35 2.70 11.23
C LEU A 222 16.90 2.53 12.66
N ILE A 223 18.16 2.15 12.78
CA ILE A 223 18.85 1.99 14.06
C ILE A 223 19.71 3.22 14.31
N ILE A 224 19.54 3.86 15.46
CA ILE A 224 20.41 4.91 15.97
C ILE A 224 21.05 4.40 17.26
N ASN A 225 22.36 4.20 17.23
CA ASN A 225 23.09 3.64 18.36
C ASN A 225 24.50 4.23 18.38
N HIS A 226 24.96 4.75 19.53
CA HIS A 226 26.27 5.39 19.64
C HIS A 226 26.49 6.41 18.50
N TYR A 227 25.54 7.33 18.38
CA TYR A 227 25.57 8.37 17.36
C TYR A 227 25.09 9.69 17.95
N ASP A 228 25.91 10.74 17.86
CA ASP A 228 25.49 12.09 18.23
C ASP A 228 24.45 12.64 17.24
N THR A 229 23.18 12.62 17.67
CA THR A 229 22.05 13.10 16.87
C THR A 229 22.05 14.62 16.67
N SER A 230 22.89 15.36 17.39
CA SER A 230 23.06 16.81 17.18
C SER A 230 23.61 17.13 15.77
N ARG A 231 24.32 16.18 15.14
CA ARG A 231 24.82 16.26 13.77
C ARG A 231 23.72 16.28 12.70
N LEU A 232 22.54 15.73 13.01
CA LEU A 232 21.43 15.69 12.07
C LEU A 232 20.75 17.05 11.94
N ARG A 233 20.36 17.39 10.71
CA ARG A 233 19.57 18.59 10.42
C ARG A 233 18.13 18.42 10.94
N ASP A 234 17.47 19.52 11.28
CA ASP A 234 16.09 19.44 11.81
C ASP A 234 15.10 18.86 10.80
N MET A 235 15.34 19.07 9.50
CA MET A 235 14.56 18.44 8.43
C MET A 235 14.73 16.90 8.41
N GLN A 236 15.92 16.39 8.70
CA GLN A 236 16.16 14.94 8.81
C GLN A 236 15.43 14.35 10.02
N ILE A 237 15.43 15.05 11.16
CA ILE A 237 14.65 14.63 12.34
C ILE A 237 13.14 14.60 12.03
N LYS A 238 12.62 15.61 11.32
CA LYS A 238 11.23 15.62 10.84
C LYS A 238 10.94 14.49 9.87
N ALA A 239 11.86 14.19 8.95
CA ALA A 239 11.74 13.07 8.02
C ALA A 239 11.69 11.72 8.74
N ILE A 240 12.56 11.49 9.74
CA ILE A 240 12.51 10.29 10.59
C ILE A 240 11.16 10.20 11.29
N LYS A 241 10.69 11.27 11.93
CA LYS A 241 9.39 11.27 12.62
C LYS A 241 8.25 10.93 11.68
N LYS A 242 8.19 11.59 10.51
CA LYS A 242 7.15 11.34 9.50
C LYS A 242 7.25 9.91 8.94
N TRP A 243 8.46 9.39 8.71
CA TRP A 243 8.68 8.02 8.27
C TRP A 243 8.20 6.99 9.30
N VAL A 244 8.48 7.18 10.60
CA VAL A 244 7.94 6.33 11.68
C VAL A 244 6.42 6.39 11.70
N MET A 245 5.83 7.59 11.69
CA MET A 245 4.37 7.75 11.64
C MET A 245 3.72 7.01 10.46
N ASN A 246 4.44 6.88 9.34
CA ASN A 246 4.01 6.17 8.13
C ASN A 246 4.45 4.69 8.09
N GLY A 247 4.76 4.09 9.23
CA GLY A 247 5.02 2.65 9.34
C GLY A 247 6.47 2.28 9.62
N GLY A 248 7.44 3.20 9.53
CA GLY A 248 8.83 2.89 9.84
C GLY A 248 9.06 2.36 11.27
N THR A 249 10.06 1.49 11.46
CA THR A 249 10.50 1.05 12.80
C THR A 249 11.79 1.77 13.19
N LEU A 250 11.74 2.64 14.20
CA LEU A 250 12.91 3.30 14.76
C LEU A 250 13.44 2.49 15.96
N VAL A 251 14.72 2.12 15.94
CA VAL A 251 15.39 1.43 17.04
C VAL A 251 16.44 2.36 17.63
N VAL A 252 16.40 2.56 18.94
CA VAL A 252 17.31 3.44 19.67
C VAL A 252 18.06 2.64 20.72
N GLY A 253 19.37 2.53 20.55
CA GLY A 253 20.29 2.00 21.55
C GLY A 253 20.72 3.10 22.52
N THR A 254 20.61 2.84 23.82
CA THR A 254 21.03 3.78 24.88
C THR A 254 22.28 3.26 25.59
N GLY A 255 22.29 3.23 26.93
CA GLY A 255 23.47 2.93 27.73
C GLY A 255 24.41 4.13 27.84
N GLU A 256 25.71 3.91 27.68
CA GLU A 256 26.77 4.91 27.85
C GLU A 256 26.57 6.15 26.95
N TYR A 257 26.01 5.98 25.74
CA TYR A 257 25.88 7.03 24.72
C TYR A 257 24.49 7.67 24.65
N ALA A 258 23.66 7.45 25.67
CA ALA A 258 22.26 7.82 25.60
C ALA A 258 22.03 9.33 25.51
N ASN A 259 22.83 10.14 26.20
CA ASN A 259 22.69 11.60 26.17
C ASN A 259 22.86 12.13 24.73
N GLU A 260 23.89 11.67 24.02
CA GLU A 260 24.18 12.07 22.63
C GLU A 260 23.11 11.52 21.66
N THR A 261 22.68 10.28 21.88
CA THR A 261 21.70 9.59 21.03
C THR A 261 20.30 10.18 21.16
N LEU A 262 19.86 10.53 22.38
CA LEU A 262 18.50 11.01 22.63
C LEU A 262 18.32 12.53 22.43
N THR A 263 19.41 13.31 22.33
CA THR A 263 19.39 14.79 22.32
C THR A 263 18.38 15.38 21.33
N LYS A 264 18.35 14.93 20.06
CA LYS A 264 17.38 15.41 19.05
C LYS A 264 16.17 14.50 18.84
N LEU A 265 16.05 13.39 19.57
CA LEU A 265 14.96 12.42 19.41
C LEU A 265 13.74 12.71 20.29
N SER A 266 13.82 13.67 21.20
CA SER A 266 12.69 14.08 22.06
C SER A 266 11.39 14.43 21.31
N PRO A 267 11.39 15.00 20.08
CA PRO A 267 10.15 15.22 19.33
C PRO A 267 9.51 13.94 18.78
N ILE A 268 10.24 12.83 18.80
CA ILE A 268 9.83 11.52 18.25
C ILE A 268 9.43 10.58 19.40
N CYS A 269 10.25 10.49 20.44
CA CYS A 269 10.00 9.67 21.62
C CYS A 269 10.08 10.49 22.92
N SER A 270 9.04 10.37 23.76
CA SER A 270 9.07 10.90 25.12
C SER A 270 9.79 9.90 26.02
N VAL A 271 11.11 10.06 26.15
CA VAL A 271 11.96 9.21 27.00
C VAL A 271 12.26 9.94 28.30
N GLU A 272 11.87 9.33 29.40
CA GLU A 272 12.24 9.75 30.75
C GLU A 272 13.47 8.97 31.21
N SER A 273 14.49 9.68 31.68
CA SER A 273 15.70 9.10 32.27
C SER A 273 15.74 9.38 33.76
N ASN A 274 15.92 8.34 34.56
CA ASN A 274 16.13 8.49 36.00
C ASN A 274 17.61 8.73 36.36
N GLY A 275 18.50 8.87 35.37
CA GLY A 275 19.94 9.16 35.56
C GLY A 275 20.75 8.08 36.28
N ASN A 276 20.14 6.95 36.65
CA ASN A 276 20.82 5.82 37.26
C ASN A 276 21.35 4.89 36.17
N GLU A 277 22.68 4.86 36.04
CA GLU A 277 23.41 3.91 35.20
C GLU A 277 23.95 2.77 36.06
N ILE A 278 23.82 1.54 35.58
CA ILE A 278 24.34 0.35 36.25
C ILE A 278 25.13 -0.52 35.28
N ASP A 279 26.29 -0.98 35.73
CA ASP A 279 27.05 -2.01 35.05
C ASP A 279 26.48 -3.38 35.37
N LYS A 280 25.97 -4.09 34.36
CA LYS A 280 25.38 -5.40 34.55
C LYS A 280 25.81 -6.38 33.47
N GLU A 281 25.99 -7.63 33.89
CA GLU A 281 26.10 -8.76 32.97
C GLU A 281 24.69 -9.24 32.61
N ILE A 282 24.36 -9.22 31.32
CA ILE A 282 23.03 -9.55 30.80
C ILE A 282 23.11 -10.69 29.78
N SER A 283 22.07 -11.54 29.72
CA SER A 283 21.86 -12.49 28.61
C SER A 283 20.82 -11.99 27.60
N PHE A 284 20.26 -10.79 27.81
CA PHE A 284 19.12 -10.26 27.06
C PHE A 284 17.89 -11.16 27.20
N GLY A 285 17.63 -11.65 28.41
CA GLY A 285 16.52 -12.56 28.70
C GLY A 285 16.68 -13.97 28.11
N MET A 286 17.83 -14.29 27.48
CA MET A 286 18.05 -15.62 26.93
C MET A 286 18.19 -16.68 28.02
N ASP A 287 17.45 -17.78 27.84
CA ASP A 287 17.53 -19.01 28.60
C ASP A 287 17.52 -20.24 27.67
N ARG A 288 17.46 -21.44 28.23
CA ARG A 288 17.49 -22.66 27.41
C ARG A 288 16.30 -22.78 26.47
N LEU A 289 15.13 -22.28 26.85
CA LEU A 289 13.91 -22.36 26.05
C LEU A 289 13.97 -21.36 24.90
N SER A 290 14.25 -20.08 25.20
CA SER A 290 14.34 -19.04 24.18
C SER A 290 15.50 -19.26 23.20
N LEU A 291 16.60 -19.90 23.64
CA LEU A 291 17.65 -20.36 22.73
C LEU A 291 17.18 -21.46 21.76
N GLN A 292 16.26 -22.35 22.16
CA GLN A 292 15.69 -23.33 21.22
C GLN A 292 14.71 -22.66 20.27
N GLU A 293 13.92 -21.71 20.75
CA GLU A 293 13.02 -20.92 19.90
C GLU A 293 13.80 -20.13 18.85
N LEU A 294 14.87 -19.43 19.24
CA LEU A 294 15.76 -18.74 18.30
C LEU A 294 16.33 -19.68 17.23
N LYS A 295 16.74 -20.90 17.61
CA LYS A 295 17.23 -21.90 16.65
C LYS A 295 16.13 -22.33 15.69
N GLN A 296 14.90 -22.46 16.16
CA GLN A 296 13.75 -22.81 15.34
C GLN A 296 13.43 -21.67 14.36
N ASP A 297 13.37 -20.42 14.83
CA ASP A 297 13.12 -19.24 13.98
C ASP A 297 14.15 -19.16 12.84
N ILE A 298 15.43 -19.40 13.15
CA ILE A 298 16.50 -19.38 12.15
C ILE A 298 16.31 -20.50 11.11
N MET A 299 15.92 -21.69 11.57
CA MET A 299 15.67 -22.83 10.69
C MET A 299 14.45 -22.61 9.79
N ASP A 300 13.35 -22.05 10.33
CA ASP A 300 12.11 -21.80 9.60
C ASP A 300 12.34 -20.81 8.46
N TYR A 301 13.06 -19.72 8.72
CA TYR A 301 13.47 -18.79 7.66
C TYR A 301 14.34 -19.45 6.59
N GLU A 302 15.31 -20.31 6.94
CA GLU A 302 16.11 -21.00 5.93
C GLU A 302 15.26 -21.94 5.06
N GLU A 303 14.22 -22.55 5.63
CA GLU A 303 13.25 -23.34 4.88
C GLU A 303 12.41 -22.46 3.94
N GLU A 304 11.84 -21.36 4.44
CA GLU A 304 11.08 -20.39 3.64
C GLU A 304 11.93 -19.82 2.50
N ARG A 305 13.15 -19.40 2.82
CA ARG A 305 14.11 -18.88 1.85
C ARG A 305 14.45 -19.92 0.78
N LYS A 306 14.61 -21.18 1.15
CA LYS A 306 14.87 -22.25 0.18
C LYS A 306 13.71 -22.43 -0.79
N VAL A 307 12.47 -22.46 -0.29
CA VAL A 307 11.26 -22.53 -1.12
C VAL A 307 11.19 -21.33 -2.05
N PHE A 308 11.45 -20.13 -1.51
CA PHE A 308 11.47 -18.90 -2.27
C PHE A 308 12.49 -18.89 -3.40
N LEU A 309 13.74 -19.30 -3.14
CA LEU A 309 14.78 -19.40 -4.16
C LEU A 309 14.43 -20.42 -5.27
N GLU A 310 13.71 -21.49 -4.92
CA GLU A 310 13.18 -22.45 -5.89
C GLU A 310 12.11 -21.80 -6.78
N MET A 311 11.20 -20.99 -6.20
CA MET A 311 10.23 -20.22 -6.99
C MET A 311 10.90 -19.23 -7.96
N ILE A 312 11.94 -18.51 -7.53
CA ILE A 312 12.69 -17.60 -8.42
C ILE A 312 13.37 -18.38 -9.54
N LYS A 313 13.91 -19.57 -9.24
CA LYS A 313 14.54 -20.43 -10.25
C LYS A 313 13.52 -20.88 -11.30
N ASP A 314 12.36 -21.37 -10.89
CA ASP A 314 11.28 -21.77 -11.80
C ASP A 314 10.81 -20.58 -12.67
N ARG A 315 10.72 -19.39 -12.07
CA ARG A 315 10.39 -18.15 -12.79
C ARG A 315 11.47 -17.77 -13.80
N ASN A 316 12.75 -17.92 -13.46
CA ASN A 316 13.86 -17.67 -14.37
C ASN A 316 13.89 -18.64 -15.56
N ASP A 317 13.52 -19.90 -15.34
CA ASP A 317 13.36 -20.88 -16.41
C ASP A 317 12.23 -20.46 -17.37
N MET A 318 11.11 -19.97 -16.84
CA MET A 318 10.00 -19.43 -17.65
C MET A 318 10.42 -18.16 -18.42
N LEU A 319 11.02 -17.17 -17.76
CA LEU A 319 11.51 -15.95 -18.41
C LEU A 319 12.46 -16.28 -19.57
N THR A 320 13.38 -17.21 -19.35
CA THR A 320 14.33 -17.66 -20.38
C THR A 320 13.62 -18.35 -21.54
N ALA A 321 12.60 -19.17 -21.27
CA ALA A 321 11.80 -19.83 -22.31
C ALA A 321 11.05 -18.83 -23.22
N TYR A 322 10.68 -17.67 -22.69
CA TYR A 322 10.06 -16.56 -23.45
C TYR A 322 11.07 -15.54 -24.02
N GLY A 323 12.38 -15.76 -23.82
CA GLY A 323 13.44 -14.87 -24.31
C GLY A 323 13.64 -13.59 -23.48
N SER A 324 13.08 -13.53 -22.28
CA SER A 324 13.25 -12.45 -21.31
C SER A 324 14.52 -12.63 -20.46
N LYS A 325 15.10 -11.53 -19.98
CA LYS A 325 16.27 -11.55 -19.07
C LYS A 325 15.86 -12.19 -17.72
N PRO A 326 16.60 -13.16 -17.18
CA PRO A 326 16.31 -13.72 -15.87
C PRO A 326 16.56 -12.69 -14.76
N ILE A 327 15.87 -12.88 -13.65
CA ILE A 327 16.04 -12.13 -12.41
C ILE A 327 17.41 -12.48 -11.82
N PRO A 328 18.29 -11.48 -11.58
CA PRO A 328 19.56 -11.72 -10.93
C PRO A 328 19.35 -12.06 -9.45
N ILE A 329 19.95 -13.15 -8.98
CA ILE A 329 19.96 -13.51 -7.55
C ILE A 329 21.33 -13.19 -6.99
N ASP A 330 21.39 -12.30 -5.99
CA ASP A 330 22.63 -11.98 -5.27
C ASP A 330 22.87 -12.99 -4.14
N ASN A 331 23.49 -14.11 -4.47
CA ASN A 331 23.79 -15.15 -3.48
C ASN A 331 24.84 -14.74 -2.42
N SER A 332 25.51 -13.59 -2.58
CA SER A 332 26.66 -13.20 -1.74
C SER A 332 26.27 -12.68 -0.35
N VAL A 333 25.00 -12.37 -0.15
CA VAL A 333 24.52 -11.67 1.06
C VAL A 333 23.95 -12.63 2.10
N PHE A 334 23.82 -13.89 1.74
CA PHE A 334 23.21 -14.87 2.62
C PHE A 334 24.27 -15.70 3.34
N GLU A 335 24.42 -15.46 4.64
CA GLU A 335 25.02 -16.47 5.50
C GLU A 335 24.04 -17.65 5.57
N ARG A 336 24.49 -18.82 5.12
CA ARG A 336 23.62 -20.00 5.04
C ARG A 336 23.67 -20.75 6.35
N TRP A 337 22.60 -20.68 7.12
CA TRP A 337 22.51 -21.38 8.39
C TRP A 337 22.27 -22.88 8.18
N THR A 338 23.09 -23.71 8.80
CA THR A 338 22.97 -25.17 8.75
C THR A 338 22.66 -25.75 10.12
N LYS A 339 22.23 -27.02 10.14
CA LYS A 339 22.05 -27.77 11.39
C LYS A 339 23.32 -27.87 12.24
N ASP A 340 24.50 -27.74 11.64
CA ASP A 340 25.76 -27.75 12.37
C ASP A 340 26.09 -26.38 12.97
N ASP A 341 25.69 -25.28 12.33
CA ASP A 341 25.81 -23.93 12.89
C ASP A 341 24.88 -23.77 14.10
N MET A 342 23.66 -24.34 14.04
CA MET A 342 22.72 -24.38 15.17
C MET A 342 23.29 -25.09 16.42
N LYS A 343 24.24 -26.01 16.26
CA LYS A 343 24.89 -26.68 17.40
C LYS A 343 25.92 -25.79 18.08
N GLN A 344 26.44 -24.77 17.39
CA GLN A 344 27.45 -23.85 17.90
C GLN A 344 26.82 -22.72 18.73
N LEU A 345 25.55 -22.39 18.46
CA LEU A 345 24.79 -21.41 19.23
C LEU A 345 24.58 -21.89 20.68
N GLN A 346 25.00 -21.05 21.62
CA GLN A 346 25.01 -21.33 23.05
C GLN A 346 24.62 -20.08 23.85
N LEU A 347 24.21 -20.27 25.11
CA LEU A 347 23.90 -19.14 25.98
C LEU A 347 25.15 -18.29 26.20
N GLU A 348 24.98 -17.00 25.93
CA GLU A 348 26.02 -15.99 26.02
C GLU A 348 25.54 -14.85 26.91
N THR A 349 26.45 -14.33 27.73
CA THR A 349 26.25 -13.10 28.48
C THR A 349 27.23 -12.02 28.03
N ILE A 350 26.86 -10.76 28.22
CA ILE A 350 27.77 -9.63 28.00
C ILE A 350 27.60 -8.61 29.12
N ARG A 351 28.70 -7.94 29.48
CA ARG A 351 28.66 -6.81 30.41
C ARG A 351 28.34 -5.53 29.63
N LYS A 352 27.32 -4.80 30.08
CA LYS A 352 26.79 -3.58 29.46
C LYS A 352 26.52 -2.51 30.50
N HIS A 353 26.67 -1.26 30.08
CA HIS A 353 26.16 -0.10 30.80
C HIS A 353 24.67 0.00 30.52
N ILE A 354 23.85 -0.27 31.55
CA ILE A 354 22.40 -0.19 31.45
C ILE A 354 21.94 1.16 32.01
N MET A 355 21.23 1.91 31.17
CA MET A 355 20.59 3.16 31.55
C MET A 355 19.14 2.89 31.95
N ASN A 356 18.71 3.40 33.11
CA ASN A 356 17.32 3.30 33.50
C ASN A 356 16.46 4.35 32.76
N VAL A 357 15.96 3.96 31.58
CA VAL A 357 15.07 4.74 30.73
C VAL A 357 13.68 4.13 30.68
N SER A 358 12.67 4.99 30.62
CA SER A 358 11.28 4.61 30.35
C SER A 358 10.73 5.47 29.23
N MET A 359 9.95 4.86 28.35
CA MET A 359 9.28 5.58 27.27
C MET A 359 7.78 5.60 27.56
N THR A 360 7.16 6.78 27.46
CA THR A 360 5.73 6.96 27.70
C THR A 360 4.92 6.08 26.74
N GLY A 361 3.89 5.39 27.23
CA GLY A 361 3.02 4.53 26.40
C GLY A 361 3.67 3.24 25.90
N SER A 362 4.87 2.90 26.37
CA SER A 362 5.59 1.70 25.93
C SER A 362 5.24 0.43 26.71
N SER A 363 5.25 -0.71 26.02
CA SER A 363 5.28 -2.03 26.62
C SER A 363 6.72 -2.52 26.79
N THR A 364 6.97 -3.30 27.85
CA THR A 364 8.27 -3.97 28.05
C THR A 364 8.27 -5.25 27.24
N ILE A 365 9.25 -5.42 26.35
CA ILE A 365 9.40 -6.61 25.51
C ILE A 365 10.35 -7.59 26.20
N ILE A 366 11.52 -7.13 26.64
CA ILE A 366 12.52 -7.95 27.32
C ILE A 366 12.84 -7.33 28.68
N SER A 367 12.82 -8.16 29.73
CA SER A 367 13.26 -7.78 31.06
C SER A 367 14.15 -8.86 31.69
N GLU A 368 15.11 -8.45 32.52
CA GLU A 368 16.05 -9.36 33.18
C GLU A 368 16.42 -8.82 34.57
N ASP A 369 16.23 -9.64 35.61
CA ASP A 369 16.27 -9.26 37.03
C ASP A 369 15.58 -7.92 37.32
N ASN A 370 14.32 -7.78 36.89
CA ASN A 370 13.48 -6.58 37.03
C ASN A 370 14.01 -5.33 36.32
N ILE A 371 14.97 -5.46 35.41
CA ILE A 371 15.45 -4.36 34.56
C ILE A 371 14.82 -4.51 33.18
N LYS A 372 14.16 -3.46 32.71
CA LYS A 372 13.64 -3.38 31.34
C LYS A 372 14.81 -3.21 30.38
N LEU A 373 15.07 -4.19 29.52
CA LEU A 373 16.17 -4.16 28.56
C LEU A 373 15.72 -3.67 27.19
N MET A 374 14.49 -4.01 26.78
CA MET A 374 13.87 -3.56 25.54
C MET A 374 12.42 -3.14 25.80
N GLN A 375 12.07 -1.96 25.31
CA GLN A 375 10.70 -1.40 25.35
C GLN A 375 10.25 -1.07 23.93
N SER A 376 8.94 -1.11 23.68
CA SER A 376 8.35 -0.78 22.38
C SER A 376 7.13 0.12 22.56
N SER A 377 7.01 1.16 21.75
CA SER A 377 5.84 2.03 21.69
C SER A 377 5.40 2.22 20.24
N ALA A 378 4.10 2.33 20.02
CA ALA A 378 3.57 2.75 18.74
C ALA A 378 3.77 4.26 18.52
N LEU A 379 3.93 4.67 17.26
CA LEU A 379 3.82 6.05 16.83
C LEU A 379 3.24 6.05 15.40
N GLY A 380 2.01 6.53 15.24
CA GLY A 380 1.27 6.39 13.97
C GLY A 380 1.12 4.92 13.58
N LEU A 381 1.45 4.59 12.33
CA LEU A 381 1.48 3.21 11.83
C LEU A 381 2.79 2.47 12.17
N GLY A 382 3.80 3.16 12.69
CA GLY A 382 5.12 2.61 12.99
C GLY A 382 5.36 2.28 14.45
N LYS A 383 6.61 1.97 14.77
CA LYS A 383 7.05 1.62 16.13
C LYS A 383 8.39 2.27 16.47
N ILE A 384 8.55 2.56 17.75
CA ILE A 384 9.81 2.96 18.36
C ILE A 384 10.22 1.86 19.34
N GLN A 385 11.42 1.32 19.18
CA GLN A 385 12.01 0.34 20.09
C GLN A 385 13.16 1.01 20.83
N LEU A 386 13.11 0.97 22.17
CA LEU A 386 14.11 1.57 23.04
C LEU A 386 14.86 0.47 23.79
N PHE A 387 16.15 0.38 23.55
CA PHE A 387 17.06 -0.52 24.28
C PHE A 387 17.75 0.26 25.39
N SER A 388 17.74 -0.29 26.59
CA SER A 388 18.36 0.35 27.78
C SER A 388 19.89 0.29 27.80
N PHE A 389 20.51 -0.18 26.72
CA PHE A 389 21.95 -0.40 26.58
C PHE A 389 22.39 -0.16 25.12
N ASP A 390 23.70 -0.05 24.90
CA ASP A 390 24.26 0.12 23.57
C ASP A 390 24.23 -1.21 22.80
N LEU A 391 23.85 -1.19 21.53
CA LEU A 391 23.67 -2.39 20.70
C LEU A 391 24.99 -2.98 20.19
N GLY A 392 26.15 -2.33 20.41
CA GLY A 392 27.43 -2.78 19.87
C GLY A 392 27.92 -4.08 20.51
N LEU A 393 28.30 -5.09 19.72
CA LEU A 393 28.79 -6.37 20.23
C LEU A 393 30.25 -6.62 19.82
N LYS A 394 31.05 -7.04 20.79
CA LYS A 394 32.42 -7.54 20.54
C LYS A 394 32.36 -8.88 19.81
N LYS A 395 33.39 -9.18 18.99
CA LYS A 395 33.53 -10.47 18.29
C LYS A 395 33.33 -11.66 19.23
N GLY A 396 32.61 -12.68 18.75
CA GLY A 396 32.31 -13.91 19.49
C GLY A 396 31.05 -13.84 20.37
N LYS A 397 30.15 -12.87 20.14
CA LYS A 397 28.84 -12.73 20.78
C LYS A 397 27.68 -12.93 19.80
N GLN A 398 27.84 -13.91 18.90
CA GLN A 398 26.94 -14.09 17.76
C GLN A 398 25.55 -14.54 18.21
N THR A 399 25.45 -15.43 19.22
CA THR A 399 24.14 -15.91 19.69
C THR A 399 23.33 -14.78 20.30
N LEU A 400 23.99 -13.93 21.09
CA LEU A 400 23.35 -12.73 21.64
C LEU A 400 22.93 -11.75 20.54
N GLY A 401 23.78 -11.51 19.53
CA GLY A 401 23.45 -10.65 18.40
C GLY A 401 22.25 -11.14 17.61
N LEU A 402 22.16 -12.44 17.34
CA LEU A 402 20.99 -13.06 16.71
C LEU A 402 19.73 -12.89 17.55
N SER A 403 19.82 -13.04 18.87
CA SER A 403 18.67 -12.83 19.75
C SER A 403 18.16 -11.40 19.69
N ILE A 404 19.06 -10.41 19.72
CA ILE A 404 18.70 -8.98 19.59
C ILE A 404 18.07 -8.72 18.23
N LEU A 405 18.68 -9.20 17.14
CA LEU A 405 18.18 -9.03 15.78
C LEU A 405 16.78 -9.65 15.60
N ASN A 406 16.59 -10.86 16.15
CA ASN A 406 15.31 -11.57 16.10
C ASN A 406 14.22 -10.78 16.82
N GLU A 407 14.52 -10.24 18.00
CA GLU A 407 13.55 -9.40 18.74
C GLU A 407 13.24 -8.09 18.01
N ILE A 408 14.23 -7.44 17.39
CA ILE A 408 13.97 -6.26 16.53
C ILE A 408 13.01 -6.61 15.39
N TYR A 409 13.28 -7.72 14.70
CA TYR A 409 12.49 -8.18 13.56
C TYR A 409 11.05 -8.55 13.96
N LYS A 410 10.89 -9.35 15.03
CA LYS A 410 9.57 -9.73 15.57
C LYS A 410 8.74 -8.53 16.02
N ASN A 411 9.40 -7.47 16.49
CA ASN A 411 8.75 -6.28 17.01
C ASN A 411 8.71 -5.12 16.01
N MET A 412 8.96 -5.33 14.72
CA MET A 412 8.71 -4.33 13.68
C MET A 412 7.24 -3.90 13.64
N SER A 413 6.97 -2.77 13.00
CA SER A 413 5.59 -2.35 12.74
C SER A 413 4.87 -3.39 11.86
N ASN A 414 3.56 -3.55 12.07
CA ASN A 414 2.77 -4.44 11.22
C ASN A 414 2.76 -3.96 9.78
N SER A 415 2.69 -2.63 9.57
CA SER A 415 2.76 -2.02 8.25
C SER A 415 4.00 -2.48 7.47
N LYS A 416 5.20 -2.50 8.09
CA LYS A 416 6.43 -2.95 7.43
C LYS A 416 6.50 -4.47 7.28
N LEU A 417 6.01 -5.23 8.26
CA LEU A 417 5.93 -6.69 8.13
C LEU A 417 5.02 -7.11 6.97
N THR A 418 3.86 -6.47 6.84
CA THR A 418 2.93 -6.68 5.73
C THR A 418 3.55 -6.22 4.41
N GLN A 419 4.14 -5.03 4.36
CA GLN A 419 4.80 -4.52 3.16
C GLN A 419 5.91 -5.46 2.68
N LEU A 420 6.74 -6.01 3.59
CA LEU A 420 7.79 -6.96 3.26
C LEU A 420 7.28 -8.26 2.64
N ASP A 421 6.14 -8.77 3.12
CA ASP A 421 5.57 -9.99 2.57
C ASP A 421 4.88 -9.75 1.22
N GLU A 422 4.17 -8.62 1.08
CA GLU A 422 3.47 -8.21 -0.15
C GLU A 422 4.42 -7.87 -1.30
N GLU A 423 5.58 -7.29 -0.99
CA GLU A 423 6.56 -6.83 -1.96
C GLU A 423 6.98 -7.90 -2.95
N TYR A 424 6.96 -9.17 -2.54
CA TYR A 424 7.27 -10.26 -3.44
C TYR A 424 6.16 -10.51 -4.47
N TYR A 425 4.91 -10.56 -4.04
CA TYR A 425 3.77 -10.83 -4.91
C TYR A 425 3.44 -9.65 -5.83
N GLY A 426 4.06 -8.49 -5.57
CA GLY A 426 3.78 -7.22 -6.21
C GLY A 426 2.94 -6.39 -5.26
N SER A 427 3.36 -5.15 -4.99
CA SER A 427 2.57 -4.21 -4.20
C SER A 427 1.15 -4.14 -4.76
N TYR A 428 0.16 -4.41 -3.90
CA TYR A 428 -1.26 -4.30 -4.25
C TYR A 428 -1.55 -2.83 -4.56
N SER A 429 -2.14 -2.57 -5.72
CA SER A 429 -2.60 -1.23 -6.06
C SER A 429 -3.71 -0.82 -5.08
N ASN A 430 -3.76 0.46 -4.72
CA ASN A 430 -4.83 1.05 -3.90
C ASN A 430 -6.14 1.13 -4.71
N TYR A 431 -6.67 -0.03 -5.12
CA TYR A 431 -7.74 -0.17 -6.11
C TYR A 431 -9.00 0.59 -5.69
N GLY A 432 -9.35 0.56 -4.39
CA GLY A 432 -10.45 1.33 -3.83
C GLY A 432 -10.27 2.83 -4.03
N ILE A 433 -9.13 3.38 -3.63
CA ILE A 433 -8.81 4.81 -3.79
C ILE A 433 -8.78 5.20 -5.27
N LEU A 434 -8.07 4.45 -6.12
CA LEU A 434 -7.96 4.71 -7.56
C LEU A 434 -9.32 4.71 -8.26
N ASN A 435 -10.14 3.68 -8.02
CA ASN A 435 -11.47 3.60 -8.60
C ASN A 435 -12.38 4.73 -8.14
N SER A 436 -12.32 5.09 -6.85
CA SER A 436 -13.17 6.14 -6.29
C SER A 436 -12.94 7.50 -6.97
N MET A 437 -11.70 7.79 -7.39
CA MET A 437 -11.34 8.99 -8.17
C MET A 437 -11.80 8.90 -9.64
N SER A 438 -11.96 7.70 -10.19
CA SER A 438 -12.32 7.51 -11.61
C SER A 438 -13.80 7.80 -11.92
N PHE A 439 -14.67 7.84 -10.90
CA PHE A 439 -16.10 8.11 -11.09
C PHE A 439 -16.38 9.60 -11.35
N ALA A 440 -16.60 9.97 -12.61
CA ALA A 440 -17.05 11.30 -13.01
C ALA A 440 -18.46 11.64 -12.45
N ASP A 441 -18.76 12.94 -12.30
CA ASP A 441 -20.03 13.42 -11.72
C ASP A 441 -21.28 12.93 -12.49
N VAL A 442 -22.20 12.34 -11.73
CA VAL A 442 -23.50 11.82 -12.15
C VAL A 442 -24.36 12.89 -12.83
N LYS A 443 -24.19 14.18 -12.49
CA LYS A 443 -24.95 15.28 -13.08
C LYS A 443 -24.75 15.42 -14.59
N LYS A 444 -23.60 14.96 -15.11
CA LYS A 444 -23.27 15.01 -16.55
C LYS A 444 -23.59 13.71 -17.30
N ILE A 445 -24.11 12.66 -16.63
CA ILE A 445 -24.49 11.40 -17.29
C ILE A 445 -25.77 11.62 -18.13
N PRO A 446 -25.75 11.32 -19.44
CA PRO A 446 -26.92 11.50 -20.29
C PRO A 446 -28.05 10.54 -19.87
N LYS A 447 -29.21 11.08 -19.50
CA LYS A 447 -30.38 10.27 -19.14
C LYS A 447 -30.87 9.48 -20.37
N ALA A 448 -30.56 8.18 -20.43
CA ALA A 448 -30.89 7.31 -21.56
C ALA A 448 -32.37 7.38 -21.99
N GLY A 449 -33.29 7.56 -21.02
CA GLY A 449 -34.72 7.74 -21.29
C GLY A 449 -35.04 8.89 -22.25
N ARG A 450 -34.32 10.02 -22.17
CA ARG A 450 -34.53 11.16 -23.08
C ARG A 450 -34.19 10.79 -24.53
N TYR A 451 -33.07 10.07 -24.73
CA TYR A 451 -32.66 9.62 -26.07
C TYR A 451 -33.57 8.52 -26.62
N MET A 452 -34.05 7.61 -25.76
CA MET A 452 -35.04 6.61 -26.16
C MET A 452 -36.36 7.25 -26.64
N VAL A 453 -36.83 8.30 -25.96
CA VAL A 453 -38.01 9.07 -26.40
C VAL A 453 -37.75 9.75 -27.74
N ILE A 454 -36.61 10.43 -27.91
CA ILE A 454 -36.23 11.07 -29.17
C ILE A 454 -36.17 10.05 -30.31
N LEU A 455 -35.55 8.90 -30.08
CA LEU A 455 -35.44 7.80 -31.05
C LEU A 455 -36.82 7.22 -31.40
N GLY A 456 -37.70 7.05 -30.40
CA GLY A 456 -39.08 6.62 -30.62
C GLY A 456 -39.86 7.59 -31.49
N ILE A 457 -39.78 8.90 -31.20
CA ILE A 457 -40.39 9.96 -32.01
C ILE A 457 -39.80 9.94 -33.43
N TYR A 458 -38.49 9.79 -33.58
CA TYR A 458 -37.81 9.70 -34.88
C TYR A 458 -38.35 8.55 -35.74
N ILE A 459 -38.48 7.35 -35.17
CA ILE A 459 -38.98 6.15 -35.87
C ILE A 459 -40.46 6.34 -36.28
N LEU A 460 -41.29 6.91 -35.40
CA LEU A 460 -42.69 7.22 -35.71
C LEU A 460 -42.80 8.25 -36.83
N ILE A 461 -41.95 9.28 -36.81
CA ILE A 461 -41.97 10.34 -37.82
C ILE A 461 -41.55 9.79 -39.19
N ILE A 462 -40.42 9.09 -39.28
CA ILE A 462 -39.92 8.58 -40.57
C ILE A 462 -40.77 7.45 -41.14
N GLY A 463 -41.33 6.59 -40.28
CA GLY A 463 -42.16 5.47 -40.71
C GLY A 463 -43.60 5.90 -41.00
N PRO A 464 -44.53 5.65 -40.06
CA PRO A 464 -45.96 5.81 -40.28
C PRO A 464 -46.36 7.25 -40.62
N VAL A 465 -45.80 8.26 -39.95
CA VAL A 465 -46.21 9.66 -40.17
C VAL A 465 -45.82 10.14 -41.56
N THR A 466 -44.54 10.01 -41.94
CA THR A 466 -44.06 10.42 -43.28
C THR A 466 -44.78 9.63 -44.38
N PHE A 467 -44.99 8.32 -44.20
CA PHE A 467 -45.74 7.51 -45.15
C PHE A 467 -47.20 7.99 -45.32
N ILE A 468 -47.92 8.22 -44.22
CA ILE A 468 -49.32 8.66 -44.26
C ILE A 468 -49.43 10.06 -44.87
N LEU A 469 -48.56 11.00 -44.49
CA LEU A 469 -48.53 12.36 -45.01
C LEU A 469 -48.24 12.39 -46.53
N LEU A 470 -47.17 11.73 -46.97
CA LEU A 470 -46.82 11.68 -48.40
C LEU A 470 -47.82 10.87 -49.23
N ARG A 471 -48.49 9.87 -48.62
CA ARG A 471 -49.58 9.13 -49.25
C ARG A 471 -50.83 10.00 -49.42
N ARG A 472 -51.21 10.81 -48.44
CA ARG A 472 -52.36 11.74 -48.54
C ARG A 472 -52.14 12.88 -49.52
N LEU A 473 -50.89 13.34 -49.67
CA LEU A 473 -50.52 14.39 -50.62
C LEU A 473 -50.21 13.87 -52.04
N ASP A 474 -50.31 12.56 -52.26
CA ASP A 474 -49.95 11.85 -53.50
C ASP A 474 -48.51 12.13 -54.01
N LYS A 475 -47.60 12.47 -53.08
CA LYS A 475 -46.18 12.81 -53.36
C LYS A 475 -45.23 11.77 -52.78
N ARG A 476 -45.54 10.48 -52.93
CA ARG A 476 -44.74 9.38 -52.35
C ARG A 476 -43.29 9.35 -52.85
N SER A 477 -43.03 9.87 -54.04
CA SER A 477 -41.67 10.02 -54.57
C SER A 477 -40.81 10.98 -53.73
N LEU A 478 -41.37 11.93 -52.97
CA LEU A 478 -40.58 12.84 -52.12
C LEU A 478 -39.92 12.16 -50.91
N THR A 479 -40.23 10.89 -50.63
CA THR A 479 -39.65 10.14 -49.51
C THR A 479 -38.12 10.15 -49.52
N TRP A 480 -37.49 10.11 -50.70
CA TRP A 480 -36.03 10.14 -50.83
C TRP A 480 -35.41 11.47 -50.39
N ALA A 481 -36.17 12.56 -50.33
CA ALA A 481 -35.71 13.87 -49.86
C ALA A 481 -36.12 14.14 -48.39
N VAL A 482 -37.35 13.78 -48.02
CA VAL A 482 -37.88 14.02 -46.67
C VAL A 482 -37.14 13.21 -45.61
N VAL A 483 -36.83 11.94 -45.90
CA VAL A 483 -36.15 11.07 -44.91
C VAL A 483 -34.74 11.58 -44.58
N PRO A 484 -33.86 11.89 -45.56
CA PRO A 484 -32.56 12.50 -45.26
C PRO A 484 -32.65 13.86 -44.57
N LEU A 485 -33.63 14.71 -44.94
CA LEU A 485 -33.85 16.00 -44.28
C LEU A 485 -34.20 15.81 -42.80
N MET A 486 -35.13 14.90 -42.50
CA MET A 486 -35.50 14.58 -41.11
C MET A 486 -34.33 13.96 -40.34
N ALA A 487 -33.52 13.10 -40.98
CA ALA A 487 -32.32 12.56 -40.36
C ALA A 487 -31.32 13.66 -39.96
N LEU A 488 -31.10 14.67 -40.82
CA LEU A 488 -30.27 15.83 -40.49
C LEU A 488 -30.85 16.64 -39.32
N VAL A 489 -32.15 16.92 -39.33
CA VAL A 489 -32.83 17.65 -38.24
C VAL A 489 -32.68 16.91 -36.92
N PHE A 490 -32.93 15.61 -36.89
CA PHE A 490 -32.79 14.80 -35.69
C PHE A 490 -31.33 14.66 -35.24
N THR A 491 -30.38 14.60 -36.17
CA THR A 491 -28.95 14.62 -35.85
C THR A 491 -28.58 15.91 -35.14
N LEU A 492 -29.04 17.06 -35.65
CA LEU A 492 -28.79 18.38 -35.06
C LEU A 492 -29.48 18.53 -33.70
N LEU A 493 -30.68 17.96 -33.55
CA LEU A 493 -31.42 17.92 -32.28
C LEU A 493 -30.69 17.06 -31.24
N VAL A 494 -30.24 15.85 -31.61
CA VAL A 494 -29.45 14.98 -30.71
C VAL A 494 -28.14 15.64 -30.33
N TYR A 495 -27.46 16.27 -31.28
CA TYR A 495 -26.23 17.03 -31.02
C TYR A 495 -26.46 18.19 -30.05
N SER A 496 -27.52 18.96 -30.24
CA SER A 496 -27.86 20.10 -29.38
C SER A 496 -28.34 19.68 -27.99
N ILE A 497 -28.93 18.50 -27.82
CA ILE A 497 -29.34 18.00 -26.50
C ILE A 497 -28.16 17.34 -25.79
N GLY A 498 -27.24 16.72 -26.53
CA GLY A 498 -26.05 16.08 -25.99
C GLY A 498 -24.92 17.06 -25.61
N SER A 499 -24.95 18.31 -26.08
CA SER A 499 -23.92 19.31 -25.78
C SER A 499 -23.80 19.60 -24.29
N ASP A 500 -24.93 19.63 -23.57
CA ASP A 500 -24.99 20.01 -22.16
C ASP A 500 -24.44 18.92 -21.24
N THR A 501 -24.40 17.67 -21.71
CA THR A 501 -23.85 16.51 -20.99
C THR A 501 -22.39 16.22 -21.33
N ARG A 502 -21.78 17.00 -22.24
CA ARG A 502 -20.43 16.71 -22.73
C ARG A 502 -19.36 17.31 -21.82
N ILE A 503 -18.47 16.47 -21.31
CA ILE A 503 -17.25 16.91 -20.61
C ILE A 503 -16.24 17.36 -21.67
N ASN A 504 -15.88 18.65 -21.68
CA ASN A 504 -14.98 19.26 -22.67
C ASN A 504 -13.69 19.83 -22.07
N THR A 505 -13.60 19.91 -20.75
CA THR A 505 -12.45 20.41 -20.01
C THR A 505 -11.83 19.29 -19.16
N PRO A 506 -10.52 19.34 -18.89
CA PRO A 506 -9.93 18.52 -17.86
C PRO A 506 -10.62 18.72 -16.51
N TYR A 507 -10.64 17.67 -15.72
CA TYR A 507 -11.24 17.67 -14.39
C TYR A 507 -10.41 16.82 -13.43
N ILE A 508 -10.66 17.05 -12.14
CA ILE A 508 -9.99 16.41 -11.03
C ILE A 508 -10.96 15.44 -10.36
N GLY A 509 -10.54 14.18 -10.22
CA GLY A 509 -11.14 13.22 -9.31
C GLY A 509 -10.36 13.24 -7.99
N TYR A 510 -10.98 13.22 -6.83
CA TYR A 510 -10.24 13.23 -5.55
C TYR A 510 -10.84 12.35 -4.46
N VAL A 511 -9.96 11.92 -3.55
CA VAL A 511 -10.30 11.42 -2.22
C VAL A 511 -9.43 12.16 -1.22
N LYS A 512 -10.07 12.83 -0.27
CA LYS A 512 -9.39 13.45 0.87
C LYS A 512 -9.67 12.61 2.11
N LEU A 513 -8.63 12.11 2.77
CA LEU A 513 -8.74 11.35 4.02
C LEU A 513 -8.20 12.23 5.16
N LEU A 514 -8.99 12.37 6.21
CA LEU A 514 -8.61 13.03 7.45
C LEU A 514 -8.42 11.94 8.51
N ASN A 515 -7.17 11.50 8.69
CA ASN A 515 -6.79 10.45 9.64
C ASN A 515 -6.36 11.11 10.96
N PHE A 516 -7.16 10.97 12.00
CA PHE A 516 -6.81 11.47 13.34
C PHE A 516 -5.87 10.46 14.00
N GLU A 517 -4.71 10.91 14.49
CA GLU A 517 -3.73 10.03 15.17
C GLU A 517 -4.01 9.95 16.66
N ASP A 518 -4.34 11.09 17.24
CA ASP A 518 -4.53 11.30 18.65
C ASP A 518 -5.37 12.55 18.84
N ASP A 519 -5.47 12.94 20.10
CA ASP A 519 -6.43 13.87 20.62
C ASP A 519 -6.08 15.32 20.23
N ASN A 520 -5.39 15.62 19.13
CA ASN A 520 -5.25 16.99 18.60
C ASN A 520 -4.67 17.03 17.20
N LYS A 521 -4.28 15.90 16.59
CA LYS A 521 -3.51 15.88 15.36
C LYS A 521 -4.19 15.11 14.24
N VAL A 522 -4.20 15.73 13.06
CA VAL A 522 -4.76 15.19 11.83
C VAL A 522 -3.65 15.00 10.82
N ASN A 523 -3.55 13.80 10.27
CA ASN A 523 -2.83 13.51 9.04
C ASN A 523 -3.83 13.59 7.88
N GLU A 524 -3.63 14.58 7.01
CA GLU A 524 -4.44 14.79 5.81
C GLU A 524 -3.75 14.15 4.61
N GLU A 525 -4.43 13.20 3.97
CA GLU A 525 -4.00 12.56 2.74
C GLU A 525 -4.94 12.97 1.60
N LEU A 526 -4.40 13.57 0.55
CA LEU A 526 -5.12 13.92 -0.66
C LEU A 526 -4.65 13.07 -1.83
N TYR A 527 -5.50 12.15 -2.26
CA TYR A 527 -5.35 11.45 -3.52
C TYR A 527 -6.14 12.20 -4.59
N PHE A 528 -5.53 12.45 -5.74
CA PHE A 528 -6.24 13.06 -6.85
C PHE A 528 -5.78 12.55 -8.22
N SER A 529 -6.71 12.56 -9.17
CA SER A 529 -6.46 12.17 -10.55
C SER A 529 -6.66 13.37 -11.48
N LEU A 530 -5.80 13.51 -12.49
CA LEU A 530 -6.05 14.41 -13.62
C LEU A 530 -6.60 13.63 -14.80
N THR A 531 -7.77 14.05 -15.30
CA THR A 531 -8.43 13.39 -16.45
C THR A 531 -8.83 14.43 -17.49
N ALA A 532 -8.55 14.16 -18.76
CA ALA A 532 -8.95 15.00 -19.89
C ALA A 532 -9.83 14.23 -20.89
N PRO A 533 -10.84 14.86 -21.50
CA PRO A 533 -11.68 14.24 -22.53
C PRO A 533 -11.01 14.16 -23.92
N TYR A 534 -9.69 14.40 -23.98
CA TYR A 534 -8.86 14.46 -25.18
C TYR A 534 -7.45 13.96 -24.86
N ASN A 535 -6.60 13.85 -25.90
CA ASN A 535 -5.22 13.35 -25.80
C ASN A 535 -4.13 14.41 -26.06
N HIS A 536 -4.49 15.67 -26.23
CA HIS A 536 -3.53 16.77 -26.31
C HIS A 536 -2.92 17.08 -24.94
N ASN A 537 -1.72 17.64 -24.96
CA ASN A 537 -1.00 17.98 -23.73
C ASN A 537 -1.77 19.01 -22.90
N TYR A 538 -1.73 18.84 -21.59
CA TYR A 538 -2.28 19.78 -20.64
C TYR A 538 -1.42 19.77 -19.37
N SER A 539 -1.51 20.85 -18.60
CA SER A 539 -0.74 20.98 -17.36
C SER A 539 -1.54 21.68 -16.27
N LEU A 540 -1.09 21.48 -15.05
CA LEU A 540 -1.61 22.06 -13.83
C LEU A 540 -0.43 22.50 -12.97
N SER A 541 -0.28 23.80 -12.75
CA SER A 541 0.71 24.34 -11.81
C SER A 541 0.11 24.46 -10.42
N ILE A 542 0.88 24.14 -9.40
CA ILE A 542 0.59 24.32 -7.98
C ILE A 542 1.78 25.02 -7.32
N ASP A 543 1.59 25.57 -6.13
CA ASP A 543 2.67 26.20 -5.37
C ASP A 543 3.79 25.17 -5.08
N GLY A 544 5.05 25.59 -5.21
CA GLY A 544 6.22 24.73 -5.02
C GLY A 544 6.38 24.21 -3.58
N ASN A 545 5.61 24.73 -2.62
CA ASN A 545 5.59 24.21 -1.25
C ASN A 545 4.77 22.91 -1.08
N TYR A 546 4.04 22.47 -2.11
CA TYR A 546 3.31 21.20 -2.10
C TYR A 546 4.16 20.08 -2.71
N ASP A 547 4.62 19.17 -1.86
CA ASP A 547 5.33 17.96 -2.26
C ASP A 547 4.32 16.91 -2.77
N VAL A 548 3.95 17.04 -4.04
CA VAL A 548 3.09 16.07 -4.73
C VAL A 548 3.94 14.95 -5.33
N SER A 549 3.55 13.70 -5.09
CA SER A 549 4.16 12.54 -5.71
C SER A 549 3.21 11.79 -6.63
N GLU A 550 3.76 10.99 -7.55
CA GLU A 550 2.97 10.13 -8.41
C GLU A 550 2.42 8.94 -7.63
N LEU A 551 1.15 8.61 -7.87
CA LEU A 551 0.54 7.39 -7.36
C LEU A 551 0.48 6.33 -8.47
N ARG A 552 0.84 5.09 -8.14
CA ARG A 552 0.80 3.94 -9.07
C ARG A 552 -0.62 3.70 -9.60
N GLY A 553 -0.77 3.46 -10.90
CA GLY A 553 -2.07 3.22 -11.53
C GLY A 553 -2.47 1.74 -11.55
N ASN A 554 -3.74 1.45 -11.86
CA ASN A 554 -4.25 0.08 -11.97
C ASN A 554 -3.66 -0.73 -13.14
N ASP A 555 -3.14 -0.06 -14.18
CA ASP A 555 -2.56 -0.72 -15.36
C ASP A 555 -1.12 -1.22 -15.13
N ASP A 556 -0.53 -0.90 -13.97
CA ASP A 556 0.85 -1.27 -13.60
C ASP A 556 0.94 -2.70 -13.01
N ASN A 557 -0.03 -3.58 -13.33
CA ASN A 557 -0.23 -4.86 -12.66
C ASN A 557 0.87 -5.93 -12.86
N SER A 558 1.04 -6.70 -11.78
CA SER A 558 2.02 -7.75 -11.44
C SER A 558 2.84 -8.41 -12.56
N TYR A 559 4.15 -8.10 -12.58
CA TYR A 559 5.18 -8.86 -13.33
C TYR A 559 5.33 -10.33 -12.91
N LEU A 560 4.72 -10.74 -11.79
CA LEU A 560 4.81 -12.13 -11.33
C LEU A 560 4.32 -13.10 -12.41
N TYR A 561 3.33 -12.69 -13.20
CA TYR A 561 2.70 -13.52 -14.23
C TYR A 561 3.03 -13.10 -15.67
N ASP A 562 3.76 -11.99 -15.86
CA ASP A 562 4.22 -11.56 -17.20
C ASP A 562 5.63 -12.06 -17.49
N TYR A 563 5.71 -13.11 -18.31
CA TYR A 563 6.97 -13.71 -18.72
C TYR A 563 7.58 -13.06 -19.97
N LYS A 564 6.88 -12.09 -20.59
CA LYS A 564 7.33 -11.42 -21.81
C LYS A 564 7.57 -9.94 -21.55
N ARG A 565 8.84 -9.56 -21.37
CA ARG A 565 9.21 -8.15 -21.17
C ARG A 565 9.26 -7.41 -22.51
N ASP A 566 8.42 -6.38 -22.66
CA ASP A 566 8.50 -5.46 -23.78
C ASP A 566 9.81 -4.64 -23.73
N LYS A 567 10.21 -4.11 -24.89
CA LYS A 567 11.40 -3.26 -24.97
C LYS A 567 11.14 -1.93 -24.24
N ILE A 568 12.03 -1.58 -23.33
CA ILE A 568 11.96 -0.35 -22.53
C ILE A 568 12.36 0.85 -23.40
N TYR A 569 11.56 1.90 -23.37
CA TYR A 569 11.83 3.19 -24.02
C TYR A 569 11.68 4.31 -23.00
N PHE A 570 12.79 4.90 -22.55
CA PHE A 570 12.78 5.92 -21.51
C PHE A 570 11.96 7.17 -21.87
N ASP A 571 12.08 7.66 -23.11
CA ASP A 571 11.40 8.89 -23.56
C ASP A 571 9.88 8.71 -23.77
N ASN A 572 9.32 7.50 -23.56
CA ASN A 572 7.89 7.23 -23.63
C ASN A 572 7.20 7.53 -22.28
N TYR A 573 7.30 8.76 -21.79
CA TYR A 573 6.59 9.21 -20.60
C TYR A 573 5.31 9.95 -20.96
N ILE A 574 4.24 9.69 -20.21
CA ILE A 574 2.94 10.36 -20.36
C ILE A 574 2.69 11.41 -19.28
N THR A 575 3.47 11.40 -18.21
CA THR A 575 3.39 12.37 -17.11
C THR A 575 4.78 12.94 -16.82
N SER A 576 4.82 14.23 -16.48
CA SER A 576 6.00 14.84 -15.86
C SER A 576 5.62 15.64 -14.62
N ILE A 577 6.39 15.48 -13.54
CA ILE A 577 6.33 16.33 -12.35
C ILE A 577 7.54 17.24 -12.40
N ASN A 578 7.32 18.54 -12.61
CA ASN A 578 8.38 19.52 -12.74
C ASN A 578 8.43 20.41 -11.48
N TYR A 579 9.37 20.11 -10.58
CA TYR A 579 9.65 20.87 -9.36
C TYR A 579 10.46 22.14 -9.70
N GLY A 580 9.77 23.26 -9.88
CA GLY A 580 10.38 24.57 -10.08
C GLY A 580 10.64 25.28 -8.75
N THR A 581 11.44 26.36 -8.79
CA THR A 581 11.77 27.18 -7.62
C THR A 581 10.57 27.91 -6.99
N ARG A 582 9.49 28.12 -7.75
CA ARG A 582 8.26 28.78 -7.28
C ARG A 582 7.02 27.90 -7.36
N ASP A 583 6.89 27.15 -8.44
CA ASP A 583 5.71 26.36 -8.75
C ASP A 583 6.14 24.94 -9.11
N THR A 584 5.37 23.95 -8.65
CA THR A 584 5.42 22.57 -9.16
C THR A 584 4.42 22.44 -10.29
N THR A 585 4.84 21.98 -11.46
CA THR A 585 3.95 21.80 -12.62
C THR A 585 3.77 20.32 -12.96
N LEU A 586 2.53 19.87 -12.89
CA LEU A 586 2.09 18.53 -13.31
C LEU A 586 1.71 18.62 -14.79
N GLU A 587 2.43 17.90 -15.64
CA GLU A 587 2.16 17.84 -17.09
C GLU A 587 1.70 16.45 -17.49
N VAL A 588 0.74 16.40 -18.39
CA VAL A 588 0.22 15.17 -18.97
C VAL A 588 0.31 15.27 -20.49
N ASN A 589 0.98 14.29 -21.11
CA ASN A 589 1.39 14.29 -22.50
C ASN A 589 0.87 13.03 -23.21
N ASN A 590 0.24 13.19 -24.37
CA ASN A 590 -0.23 12.08 -25.22
C ASN A 590 -1.08 10.99 -24.51
N ASN A 591 -1.71 11.31 -23.38
CA ASN A 591 -2.51 10.38 -22.59
C ASN A 591 -3.89 10.12 -23.25
N PRO A 592 -4.40 8.89 -23.32
CA PRO A 592 -5.71 8.64 -23.93
C PRO A 592 -6.86 9.43 -23.27
N ALA A 593 -7.88 9.75 -24.05
CA ALA A 593 -9.04 10.47 -23.56
C ALA A 593 -9.77 9.67 -22.47
N PHE A 594 -10.13 10.34 -21.38
CA PHE A 594 -10.75 9.78 -20.17
C PHE A 594 -9.88 8.75 -19.42
N SER A 595 -8.58 8.70 -19.69
CA SER A 595 -7.63 7.95 -18.87
C SER A 595 -7.10 8.84 -17.75
N PRO A 596 -7.36 8.53 -16.47
CA PRO A 596 -6.82 9.28 -15.35
C PRO A 596 -5.32 9.02 -15.17
N VAL A 597 -4.59 10.05 -14.71
CA VAL A 597 -3.25 9.90 -14.11
C VAL A 597 -3.31 10.34 -12.66
N TYR A 598 -2.61 9.65 -11.77
CA TYR A 598 -2.85 9.73 -10.32
C TYR A 598 -1.67 10.35 -9.57
N TYR A 599 -2.02 11.13 -8.56
CA TYR A 599 -1.09 11.83 -7.69
C TYR A 599 -1.56 11.73 -6.24
N GLN A 600 -0.64 11.93 -5.32
CA GLN A 600 -0.93 12.02 -3.89
C GLN A 600 -0.17 13.18 -3.25
N TRP A 601 -0.70 13.65 -2.13
CA TRP A 601 -0.11 14.67 -1.27
C TRP A 601 -0.52 14.40 0.17
N GLU A 602 0.37 14.74 1.12
CA GLU A 602 0.15 14.49 2.54
C GLU A 602 0.64 15.68 3.37
N ASP A 603 -0.13 16.05 4.40
CA ASP A 603 0.23 17.07 5.38
C ASP A 603 -0.30 16.72 6.77
N SER A 604 0.23 17.36 7.81
CA SER A 604 -0.23 17.14 9.18
C SER A 604 -0.38 18.46 9.93
N TYR A 605 -1.49 18.62 10.65
CA TYR A 605 -1.80 19.82 11.42
C TYR A 605 -2.60 19.49 12.69
N GLU A 606 -2.70 20.46 13.58
CA GLU A 606 -3.52 20.33 14.79
C GLU A 606 -4.98 20.74 14.52
N ALA A 607 -5.93 19.99 15.09
CA ALA A 607 -7.37 20.26 15.00
C ALA A 607 -8.04 20.20 16.38
N GLU A 608 -8.85 21.22 16.69
CA GLU A 608 -9.49 21.39 18.02
C GLU A 608 -10.87 20.71 18.14
N ASP A 609 -11.64 20.60 17.04
CA ASP A 609 -13.00 20.04 17.04
C ASP A 609 -12.97 18.51 16.90
N LYS A 610 -13.70 17.76 17.76
CA LYS A 610 -13.69 16.28 17.76
C LYS A 610 -15.02 15.62 18.06
N LEU A 611 -15.09 14.32 17.77
CA LEU A 611 -16.10 13.42 18.32
C LEU A 611 -15.85 13.16 19.81
N THR A 612 -16.92 13.19 20.61
CA THR A 612 -16.90 12.65 21.98
C THR A 612 -17.71 11.37 22.02
N TYR A 613 -17.20 10.34 22.67
CA TYR A 613 -17.80 9.01 22.65
C TYR A 613 -17.69 8.32 24.01
N ASP A 614 -18.60 7.40 24.25
CA ASP A 614 -18.61 6.47 25.39
C ASP A 614 -19.09 5.13 24.81
N ILE A 615 -18.15 4.21 24.54
CA ILE A 615 -18.40 2.99 23.77
C ILE A 615 -17.97 1.80 24.61
N HIS A 616 -18.89 0.85 24.77
CA HIS A 616 -18.71 -0.36 25.56
C HIS A 616 -18.80 -1.59 24.66
N TYR A 617 -17.91 -2.56 24.84
CA TYR A 617 -17.94 -3.82 24.12
C TYR A 617 -17.76 -5.01 25.07
N VAL A 618 -18.87 -5.69 25.36
CA VAL A 618 -18.91 -6.79 26.31
C VAL A 618 -19.75 -7.95 25.77
N GLY A 619 -19.14 -9.14 25.66
CA GLY A 619 -19.80 -10.29 25.03
C GLY A 619 -20.31 -9.92 23.63
N ASP A 620 -21.47 -10.40 23.18
CA ASP A 620 -21.97 -10.11 21.82
C ASP A 620 -22.60 -8.72 21.62
N LYS A 621 -22.23 -7.71 22.43
CA LYS A 621 -22.86 -6.39 22.40
C LYS A 621 -21.84 -5.27 22.39
N VAL A 622 -21.97 -4.41 21.39
CA VAL A 622 -21.37 -3.09 21.36
C VAL A 622 -22.49 -2.07 21.57
N TYR A 623 -22.31 -1.16 22.52
CA TYR A 623 -23.32 -0.17 22.89
C TYR A 623 -22.67 1.12 23.41
N GLY A 624 -23.48 2.14 23.66
CA GLY A 624 -23.02 3.45 24.11
C GLY A 624 -23.46 4.58 23.19
N THR A 625 -22.71 5.69 23.19
CA THR A 625 -23.07 6.89 22.46
C THR A 625 -21.88 7.56 21.76
N VAL A 626 -22.17 8.24 20.67
CA VAL A 626 -21.22 9.01 19.87
C VAL A 626 -21.83 10.38 19.60
N THR A 627 -21.08 11.46 19.87
CA THR A 627 -21.51 12.85 19.63
C THR A 627 -20.57 13.54 18.67
N ASN A 628 -21.11 14.06 17.56
CA ASN A 628 -20.33 14.78 16.56
C ASN A 628 -20.06 16.23 17.02
N GLY A 629 -18.83 16.53 17.45
CA GLY A 629 -18.39 17.88 17.78
C GLY A 629 -17.79 18.68 16.62
N PHE A 630 -17.69 18.10 15.41
CA PHE A 630 -17.18 18.82 14.24
C PHE A 630 -18.12 19.95 13.81
N ASN A 631 -17.54 20.90 13.07
CA ASN A 631 -18.31 21.99 12.48
C ASN A 631 -19.11 21.60 11.21
N PHE A 632 -19.06 20.32 10.80
CA PHE A 632 -19.75 19.73 9.66
C PHE A 632 -20.53 18.46 10.05
N ASP A 633 -21.49 18.08 9.22
CA ASP A 633 -22.24 16.82 9.37
C ASP A 633 -21.39 15.63 8.89
N LEU A 634 -21.46 14.52 9.62
CA LEU A 634 -20.91 13.23 9.20
C LEU A 634 -22.01 12.38 8.58
N THR A 635 -21.80 11.91 7.35
CA THR A 635 -22.71 10.97 6.66
C THR A 635 -22.06 9.60 6.53
N ASN A 636 -22.89 8.57 6.33
CA ASN A 636 -22.45 7.19 6.10
C ASN A 636 -21.46 6.72 7.19
N ALA A 637 -21.65 7.15 8.43
CA ALA A 637 -20.73 6.86 9.51
C ALA A 637 -20.86 5.40 9.96
N MET A 638 -19.73 4.79 10.30
CA MET A 638 -19.65 3.44 10.84
C MET A 638 -18.59 3.33 11.94
N LEU A 639 -18.76 2.38 12.85
CA LEU A 639 -17.75 1.95 13.82
C LEU A 639 -17.19 0.60 13.37
N THR A 640 -15.86 0.49 13.32
CA THR A 640 -15.14 -0.78 13.19
C THR A 640 -14.48 -1.08 14.53
N SER A 641 -14.64 -2.29 15.08
CA SER A 641 -14.06 -2.67 16.38
C SER A 641 -14.01 -4.19 16.53
N ASP A 642 -12.80 -4.77 16.61
CA ASP A 642 -12.56 -6.19 16.93
C ASP A 642 -13.53 -7.17 16.24
N GLY A 643 -13.60 -7.07 14.92
CA GLY A 643 -14.47 -7.87 14.05
C GLY A 643 -15.85 -7.25 13.79
N TYR A 644 -16.37 -6.38 14.66
CA TYR A 644 -17.64 -5.69 14.39
C TYR A 644 -17.49 -4.56 13.38
N VAL A 645 -18.47 -4.48 12.47
CA VAL A 645 -18.77 -3.29 11.66
C VAL A 645 -20.20 -2.88 11.96
N ILE A 646 -20.38 -1.66 12.47
CA ILE A 646 -21.67 -1.12 12.92
C ILE A 646 -22.04 0.09 12.09
N ASN A 647 -23.20 0.04 11.43
CA ASN A 647 -23.73 1.15 10.65
C ASN A 647 -24.37 2.20 11.57
N ILE A 648 -23.68 3.33 11.77
CA ILE A 648 -24.17 4.45 12.59
C ILE A 648 -25.13 5.32 11.78
N GLY A 649 -24.78 5.62 10.53
CA GLY A 649 -25.56 6.46 9.61
C GLY A 649 -25.14 7.93 9.62
N GLU A 650 -26.10 8.85 9.53
CA GLU A 650 -25.85 10.30 9.61
C GLU A 650 -25.73 10.74 11.08
N ILE A 651 -24.69 11.53 11.38
CA ILE A 651 -24.50 12.22 12.66
C ILE A 651 -24.32 13.72 12.37
N ARG A 652 -25.39 14.49 12.58
CA ARG A 652 -25.36 15.94 12.34
C ARG A 652 -24.43 16.64 13.33
N LYS A 653 -23.96 17.83 12.96
CA LYS A 653 -23.19 18.72 13.85
C LYS A 653 -23.90 18.88 15.20
N GLY A 654 -23.19 18.56 16.28
CA GLY A 654 -23.66 18.63 17.66
C GLY A 654 -24.64 17.53 18.07
N GLN A 655 -24.94 16.56 17.20
CA GLN A 655 -25.87 15.48 17.48
C GLN A 655 -25.18 14.32 18.21
N THR A 656 -25.87 13.77 19.21
CA THR A 656 -25.53 12.48 19.85
C THR A 656 -26.39 11.35 19.27
N ILE A 657 -25.76 10.23 18.91
CA ILE A 657 -26.39 9.00 18.42
C ILE A 657 -26.06 7.85 19.37
N SER A 658 -27.04 7.01 19.67
CA SER A 658 -26.81 5.74 20.36
C SER A 658 -26.42 4.64 19.38
N LEU A 659 -25.48 3.78 19.80
CA LEU A 659 -25.07 2.58 19.09
C LEU A 659 -26.03 1.39 19.31
N GLU A 660 -26.94 1.48 20.29
CA GLU A 660 -27.84 0.38 20.62
C GLU A 660 -28.85 0.12 19.48
N GLY A 661 -28.96 -1.15 19.08
CA GLY A 661 -29.90 -1.59 18.05
C GLY A 661 -29.55 -1.16 16.62
N LYS A 662 -28.33 -0.64 16.39
CA LYS A 662 -27.82 -0.37 15.05
C LYS A 662 -27.53 -1.66 14.29
N ASP A 663 -27.66 -1.60 12.96
CA ASP A 663 -27.30 -2.71 12.07
C ASP A 663 -25.80 -2.99 12.22
N ALA A 664 -25.44 -4.24 12.48
CA ALA A 664 -24.07 -4.63 12.78
C ALA A 664 -23.80 -6.04 12.25
N ILE A 665 -22.59 -6.24 11.72
CA ILE A 665 -22.08 -7.56 11.37
C ILE A 665 -20.81 -7.84 12.17
N PHE A 666 -20.56 -9.10 12.48
CA PHE A 666 -19.28 -9.55 13.02
C PHE A 666 -18.55 -10.27 11.88
N MET A 667 -17.42 -9.72 11.45
CA MET A 667 -16.60 -10.31 10.38
C MET A 667 -15.60 -11.28 10.97
N THR A 668 -15.67 -12.55 10.55
CA THR A 668 -14.73 -13.57 11.03
C THR A 668 -13.42 -13.61 10.25
N THR A 669 -13.46 -13.18 8.99
CA THR A 669 -12.31 -13.07 8.09
C THR A 669 -12.40 -11.79 7.25
N ARG A 670 -11.26 -11.37 6.69
CA ARG A 670 -11.20 -10.28 5.71
C ARG A 670 -12.11 -10.51 4.51
N ASP A 671 -12.25 -11.75 4.05
CA ASP A 671 -13.03 -12.05 2.84
C ASP A 671 -14.52 -11.75 3.01
N GLU A 672 -15.03 -11.74 4.25
CA GLU A 672 -16.40 -11.33 4.56
C GLU A 672 -16.69 -9.87 4.25
N LEU A 673 -15.65 -9.03 4.24
CA LEU A 673 -15.76 -7.65 3.81
C LEU A 673 -16.33 -7.58 2.39
N TYR A 674 -15.85 -8.46 1.49
CA TYR A 674 -16.23 -8.50 0.08
C TYR A 674 -17.46 -9.36 -0.22
N ASN A 675 -17.80 -10.30 0.67
CA ASN A 675 -18.93 -11.22 0.48
C ASN A 675 -20.23 -10.74 1.13
N THR A 676 -20.16 -9.75 2.02
CA THR A 676 -21.32 -9.12 2.64
C THR A 676 -21.66 -7.79 1.96
N ASP A 677 -22.91 -7.39 2.05
CA ASP A 677 -23.41 -6.13 1.48
C ASP A 677 -23.41 -4.98 2.50
N ILE A 678 -22.89 -5.16 3.72
CA ILE A 678 -22.92 -4.13 4.77
C ILE A 678 -22.25 -2.83 4.33
N ILE A 679 -21.07 -2.91 3.72
CA ILE A 679 -20.33 -1.74 3.23
C ILE A 679 -21.13 -1.02 2.14
N ASN A 680 -21.74 -1.79 1.23
CA ASN A 680 -22.60 -1.23 0.19
C ASN A 680 -23.83 -0.53 0.79
N ARG A 681 -24.49 -1.13 1.78
CA ARG A 681 -25.64 -0.53 2.48
C ARG A 681 -25.24 0.73 3.26
N ILE A 682 -24.10 0.71 3.95
CA ILE A 682 -23.54 1.90 4.64
C ILE A 682 -23.30 3.02 3.64
N ALA A 683 -22.77 2.71 2.45
CA ALA A 683 -22.57 3.67 1.37
C ALA A 683 -23.89 4.19 0.74
N GLY A 684 -25.05 3.63 1.10
CA GLY A 684 -26.37 4.01 0.57
C GLY A 684 -26.86 3.17 -0.62
N GLY A 685 -26.22 2.04 -0.89
CA GLY A 685 -26.63 1.08 -1.93
C GLY A 685 -27.73 0.11 -1.48
N THR A 686 -28.21 -0.71 -2.43
CA THR A 686 -29.28 -1.71 -2.22
C THR A 686 -28.76 -3.11 -1.88
N GLY A 687 -27.44 -3.29 -1.91
CA GLY A 687 -26.75 -4.58 -1.83
C GLY A 687 -26.38 -5.18 -3.18
N ASP A 688 -26.97 -4.73 -4.30
CA ASP A 688 -26.56 -5.11 -5.65
C ASP A 688 -25.70 -3.98 -6.28
N VAL A 689 -24.43 -4.28 -6.56
CA VAL A 689 -23.48 -3.33 -7.15
C VAL A 689 -23.98 -2.76 -8.49
N LYS A 690 -24.85 -3.47 -9.21
CA LYS A 690 -25.43 -3.00 -10.48
C LYS A 690 -26.41 -1.84 -10.31
N ASP A 691 -27.02 -1.72 -9.14
CA ASP A 691 -27.95 -0.65 -8.81
C ASP A 691 -27.24 0.60 -8.29
N ASN A 692 -25.95 0.49 -7.96
CA ASN A 692 -25.20 1.58 -7.36
C ASN A 692 -25.11 2.80 -8.28
N THR A 693 -25.30 3.97 -7.67
CA THR A 693 -24.90 5.23 -8.29
C THR A 693 -23.37 5.36 -8.26
N PRO A 694 -22.77 6.22 -9.10
CA PRO A 694 -21.34 6.49 -9.01
C PRO A 694 -20.89 7.04 -7.64
N GLU A 695 -21.76 7.75 -6.92
CA GLU A 695 -21.51 8.22 -5.56
C GLU A 695 -21.46 7.05 -4.56
N VAL A 696 -22.43 6.13 -4.62
CA VAL A 696 -22.42 4.90 -3.79
C VAL A 696 -21.18 4.08 -4.08
N ASN A 697 -20.78 3.93 -5.36
CA ASN A 697 -19.54 3.23 -5.71
C ASN A 697 -18.31 3.94 -5.16
N ARG A 698 -18.24 5.28 -5.23
CA ARG A 698 -17.13 6.06 -4.67
C ARG A 698 -17.01 5.85 -3.17
N ILE A 699 -18.09 6.03 -2.42
CA ILE A 699 -18.13 5.86 -0.97
C ILE A 699 -17.81 4.40 -0.58
N SER A 700 -18.40 3.42 -1.27
CA SER A 700 -18.13 1.99 -1.02
C SER A 700 -16.65 1.66 -1.18
N ASN A 701 -16.01 2.12 -2.27
CA ASN A 701 -14.58 1.87 -2.51
C ASN A 701 -13.67 2.49 -1.43
N VAL A 702 -13.99 3.69 -0.94
CA VAL A 702 -13.24 4.32 0.17
C VAL A 702 -13.48 3.58 1.49
N LEU A 703 -14.72 3.17 1.77
CA LEU A 703 -15.04 2.36 2.95
C LEU A 703 -14.32 1.02 2.93
N TYR A 704 -14.28 0.32 1.79
CA TYR A 704 -13.52 -0.93 1.63
C TYR A 704 -12.05 -0.73 1.98
N TYR A 705 -11.42 0.29 1.38
CA TYR A 705 -10.02 0.63 1.65
C TYR A 705 -9.76 0.92 3.13
N LEU A 706 -10.57 1.79 3.75
CA LEU A 706 -10.38 2.17 5.15
C LEU A 706 -10.64 1.02 6.12
N THR A 707 -11.63 0.17 5.83
CA THR A 707 -11.99 -0.98 6.69
C THR A 707 -10.95 -2.09 6.60
N GLU A 708 -10.54 -2.46 5.39
CA GLU A 708 -9.53 -3.50 5.19
C GLU A 708 -8.21 -3.13 5.85
N ASN A 709 -7.74 -1.90 5.64
CA ASN A 709 -6.54 -1.38 6.29
C ASN A 709 -6.67 -1.33 7.81
N ASN A 710 -7.88 -1.15 8.35
CA ASN A 710 -8.12 -1.19 9.78
C ASN A 710 -8.05 -2.62 10.34
N LEU A 711 -8.63 -3.61 9.65
CA LEU A 711 -8.64 -5.02 10.05
C LEU A 711 -7.25 -5.67 10.01
N LEU A 712 -6.38 -5.26 9.09
CA LEU A 712 -5.04 -5.83 8.94
C LEU A 712 -4.03 -5.33 9.98
N ASN A 713 -4.29 -4.18 10.61
CA ASN A 713 -3.38 -3.60 11.60
C ASN A 713 -3.74 -4.10 13.01
N SER A 714 -2.93 -5.01 13.56
CA SER A 714 -3.22 -5.78 14.80
C SER A 714 -3.08 -5.03 16.14
N GLN A 715 -2.95 -3.70 16.13
CA GLN A 715 -3.14 -2.91 17.35
C GLN A 715 -4.58 -2.45 17.37
N HIS A 716 -5.31 -2.74 18.45
CA HIS A 716 -6.72 -2.47 18.74
C HIS A 716 -7.26 -1.12 18.22
N ASN A 717 -7.39 -0.96 16.92
CA ASN A 717 -7.72 0.29 16.27
C ASN A 717 -9.21 0.34 16.01
N SER A 718 -10.00 0.24 17.08
CA SER A 718 -11.41 0.57 16.95
C SER A 718 -11.51 1.99 16.41
N CYS A 719 -12.27 2.22 15.35
CA CYS A 719 -12.33 3.53 14.73
C CYS A 719 -13.71 3.85 14.20
N ILE A 720 -14.04 5.14 14.22
CA ILE A 720 -15.20 5.69 13.56
C ILE A 720 -14.76 6.24 12.21
N ILE A 721 -15.40 5.79 11.15
CA ILE A 721 -15.22 6.29 9.79
C ILE A 721 -16.51 6.99 9.39
N GLY A 722 -16.41 8.18 8.80
CA GLY A 722 -17.56 8.91 8.26
C GLY A 722 -17.15 9.82 7.10
N PHE A 723 -18.14 10.37 6.39
CA PHE A 723 -17.91 11.26 5.25
C PHE A 723 -18.41 12.67 5.54
N VAL A 724 -17.67 13.66 5.04
CA VAL A 724 -18.06 15.06 5.17
C VAL A 724 -19.08 15.39 4.09
N ASN A 725 -20.23 15.93 4.48
CA ASN A 725 -21.20 16.43 3.51
C ASN A 725 -20.64 17.70 2.82
N ASN A 726 -20.34 17.60 1.52
CA ASN A 726 -19.67 18.59 0.67
C ASN A 726 -20.32 20.00 0.60
N ALA A 727 -21.39 20.27 1.35
CA ALA A 727 -22.02 21.57 1.43
C ALA A 727 -21.33 22.55 2.42
N ALA A 728 -20.35 22.09 3.20
CA ALA A 728 -19.91 22.83 4.41
C ALA A 728 -18.39 22.90 4.69
N THR A 729 -17.51 22.74 3.72
CA THR A 729 -16.05 22.99 3.93
C THR A 729 -15.58 24.24 3.18
N GLY A 730 -16.24 25.36 3.46
CA GLY A 730 -15.61 26.67 3.37
C GLY A 730 -14.90 26.96 4.68
N ALA A 731 -13.63 26.57 4.79
CA ALA A 731 -12.77 26.99 5.89
C ALA A 731 -11.39 27.37 5.34
N ASP A 732 -11.17 28.68 5.34
CA ASP A 732 -9.97 29.50 5.24
C ASP A 732 -8.64 28.91 5.78
N SER A 733 -8.17 27.75 5.29
CA SER A 733 -6.78 27.34 5.49
C SER A 733 -5.97 27.61 4.21
N GLN A 734 -4.89 28.37 4.33
CA GLN A 734 -3.93 28.61 3.25
C GLN A 734 -3.23 27.32 2.76
N GLN A 735 -3.42 26.22 3.49
CA GLN A 735 -2.81 24.91 3.27
C GLN A 735 -3.66 23.94 2.45
N ASP A 736 -4.94 24.22 2.20
CA ASP A 736 -5.81 23.28 1.48
C ASP A 736 -5.49 23.20 -0.03
N LEU A 737 -4.64 22.23 -0.41
CA LEU A 737 -4.29 21.94 -1.80
C LEU A 737 -5.55 21.68 -2.64
N LEU A 738 -6.54 20.96 -2.10
CA LEU A 738 -7.78 20.65 -2.82
C LEU A 738 -8.55 21.93 -3.21
N ASN A 739 -8.61 22.94 -2.35
CA ASN A 739 -9.24 24.22 -2.69
C ASN A 739 -8.49 24.96 -3.80
N LYS A 740 -7.15 24.93 -3.78
CA LYS A 740 -6.32 25.51 -4.85
C LYS A 740 -6.51 24.78 -6.17
N LEU A 741 -6.65 23.46 -6.14
CA LEU A 741 -6.95 22.60 -7.29
C LEU A 741 -8.35 22.90 -7.86
N ALA A 742 -9.37 22.93 -6.99
CA ALA A 742 -10.76 23.21 -7.35
C ALA A 742 -10.95 24.63 -7.92
N GLY A 743 -10.08 25.58 -7.55
CA GLY A 743 -10.03 26.91 -8.15
C GLY A 743 -9.48 26.95 -9.59
N LYS A 744 -8.78 25.90 -10.05
CA LYS A 744 -8.16 25.82 -11.38
C LYS A 744 -8.88 24.84 -12.33
N MET A 745 -9.46 23.77 -11.80
CA MET A 745 -10.18 22.75 -12.57
C MET A 745 -11.40 22.28 -11.79
N GLU A 746 -12.46 21.83 -12.48
CA GLU A 746 -13.60 21.21 -11.81
C GLU A 746 -13.12 19.98 -11.02
N ALA A 747 -13.43 19.92 -9.73
CA ALA A 747 -13.03 18.84 -8.84
C ALA A 747 -14.25 18.07 -8.32
N TYR A 748 -14.18 16.74 -8.37
CA TYR A 748 -15.24 15.83 -7.95
C TYR A 748 -14.64 14.72 -7.09
N GLY A 749 -15.22 14.46 -5.93
CA GLY A 749 -14.61 13.52 -5.01
C GLY A 749 -15.39 13.31 -3.74
N THR A 750 -14.69 12.83 -2.74
CA THR A 750 -15.23 12.62 -1.40
C THR A 750 -14.19 12.96 -0.35
N THR A 751 -14.64 13.43 0.81
CA THR A 751 -13.79 13.63 1.98
C THR A 751 -14.26 12.67 3.06
N ALA A 752 -13.37 11.79 3.50
CA ALA A 752 -13.62 10.84 4.58
C ALA A 752 -12.82 11.26 5.82
N VAL A 753 -13.39 10.95 6.98
CA VAL A 753 -12.79 11.18 8.30
C VAL A 753 -12.67 9.83 8.98
N LYS A 754 -11.49 9.51 9.50
CA LYS A 754 -11.22 8.31 10.29
C LYS A 754 -10.67 8.73 11.65
N LEU A 755 -11.34 8.31 12.72
CA LEU A 755 -10.93 8.62 14.08
C LEU A 755 -10.76 7.34 14.90
N PRO A 756 -9.60 7.13 15.55
CA PRO A 756 -9.46 6.09 16.55
C PRO A 756 -10.39 6.38 17.74
N VAL A 757 -10.96 5.30 18.30
CA VAL A 757 -11.79 5.37 19.49
C VAL A 757 -11.35 4.31 20.49
N GLU A 758 -11.33 4.68 21.76
CA GLU A 758 -11.14 3.74 22.85
C GLU A 758 -12.46 3.04 23.18
N ILE A 759 -12.36 1.75 23.47
CA ILE A 759 -13.51 0.89 23.79
C ILE A 759 -13.35 0.40 25.22
N ASP A 760 -14.39 0.55 26.03
CA ASP A 760 -14.45 -0.04 27.37
C ASP A 760 -14.93 -1.49 27.28
N TYR A 761 -14.07 -2.42 27.68
CA TYR A 761 -14.38 -3.85 27.75
C TYR A 761 -14.75 -4.33 29.16
N THR A 762 -14.91 -3.40 30.10
CA THR A 762 -15.13 -3.69 31.51
C THR A 762 -16.59 -4.07 31.78
N ALA A 763 -16.78 -5.13 32.56
CA ALA A 763 -18.08 -5.52 33.07
C ALA A 763 -17.98 -5.92 34.54
N GLY A 764 -18.29 -4.99 35.45
CA GLY A 764 -18.13 -5.20 36.88
C GLY A 764 -16.66 -5.30 37.25
N ASN A 765 -16.23 -6.43 37.82
CA ASN A 765 -14.85 -6.67 38.24
C ASN A 765 -14.03 -7.50 37.23
N LYS A 766 -14.51 -7.58 35.99
CA LYS A 766 -13.86 -8.35 34.91
C LYS A 766 -13.71 -7.50 33.66
N VAL A 767 -12.70 -7.85 32.86
CA VAL A 767 -12.47 -7.27 31.54
C VAL A 767 -12.65 -8.38 30.49
N PHE A 768 -13.41 -8.07 29.45
CA PHE A 768 -13.65 -8.97 28.34
C PHE A 768 -12.56 -8.83 27.29
N VAL A 769 -11.97 -9.95 26.85
CA VAL A 769 -10.97 -9.97 25.78
C VAL A 769 -11.59 -10.63 24.54
N PRO A 770 -11.81 -9.88 23.43
CA PRO A 770 -12.59 -10.34 22.30
C PRO A 770 -12.04 -11.57 21.57
N SER A 771 -10.72 -11.74 21.52
CA SER A 771 -10.09 -12.86 20.84
C SER A 771 -8.76 -13.25 21.50
N ILE A 772 -8.46 -14.55 21.49
CA ILE A 772 -7.12 -15.09 21.81
C ILE A 772 -6.15 -15.03 20.62
N ASP A 773 -6.63 -14.76 19.40
CA ASP A 773 -5.82 -14.85 18.17
C ASP A 773 -4.60 -13.92 18.10
N PRO A 774 -4.60 -12.71 18.71
CA PRO A 774 -3.37 -11.89 18.78
C PRO A 774 -2.21 -12.58 19.50
N TYR A 775 -2.45 -13.68 20.21
CA TYR A 775 -1.50 -14.35 21.10
C TYR A 775 -0.93 -15.66 20.54
N VAL A 776 -1.05 -15.93 19.23
CA VAL A 776 -0.52 -17.15 18.60
C VAL A 776 1.02 -17.21 18.65
N VAL A 777 1.60 -18.34 19.06
CA VAL A 777 3.06 -18.55 19.18
C VAL A 777 3.60 -19.56 18.17
N VAL A 778 2.91 -20.69 17.96
CA VAL A 778 3.33 -21.78 17.06
C VAL A 778 2.11 -22.45 16.44
N SER A 779 2.16 -22.70 15.13
CA SER A 779 1.23 -23.55 14.40
C SER A 779 2.00 -24.70 13.74
N GLU A 780 1.56 -25.94 13.93
CA GLU A 780 2.01 -27.05 13.07
C GLU A 780 1.42 -26.85 11.66
N GLY A 781 2.19 -26.22 10.76
CA GLY A 781 1.82 -25.99 9.36
C GLY A 781 1.86 -24.52 8.95
N TYR A 782 1.83 -24.28 7.64
CA TYR A 782 1.90 -22.97 6.97
C TYR A 782 0.82 -22.02 7.52
N TYR A 783 1.22 -21.15 8.45
CA TYR A 783 0.38 -20.07 8.97
C TYR A 783 0.76 -18.81 8.19
N ASP A 784 0.05 -18.62 7.08
CA ASP A 784 0.22 -17.41 6.28
C ASP A 784 -0.29 -16.20 7.08
N LYS A 785 0.63 -15.33 7.48
CA LYS A 785 0.33 -14.06 8.17
C LYS A 785 -0.43 -13.10 7.24
N TYR A 786 -0.26 -13.20 5.92
CA TYR A 786 -0.89 -12.33 4.92
C TYR A 786 -2.39 -12.56 4.79
N TYR A 787 -2.83 -13.81 4.88
CA TYR A 787 -4.26 -14.13 4.83
C TYR A 787 -4.96 -14.08 6.18
N GLN A 788 -4.23 -13.81 7.29
CA GLN A 788 -4.66 -14.18 8.63
C GLN A 788 -5.29 -15.57 8.55
N SER A 789 -4.52 -16.56 8.10
CA SER A 789 -5.05 -17.88 7.74
C SER A 789 -5.58 -18.63 8.96
N ARG A 790 -6.74 -18.18 9.46
CA ARG A 790 -7.65 -18.86 10.36
C ARG A 790 -8.33 -19.97 9.56
N TYR A 791 -7.57 -20.72 8.77
CA TYR A 791 -8.09 -21.74 7.89
C TYR A 791 -7.58 -23.09 8.33
N LEU A 792 -8.52 -23.96 8.65
CA LEU A 792 -8.26 -25.36 8.85
C LEU A 792 -8.01 -25.99 7.47
N ASN A 793 -6.75 -26.36 7.19
CA ASN A 793 -6.32 -26.95 5.91
C ASN A 793 -6.34 -28.49 5.91
N ASN A 794 -6.37 -29.10 7.11
CA ASN A 794 -6.40 -30.54 7.35
C ASN A 794 -7.51 -30.87 8.37
N ASP A 795 -7.87 -32.15 8.55
CA ASP A 795 -8.95 -32.57 9.48
C ASP A 795 -8.74 -32.14 10.96
N SER A 796 -7.53 -31.71 11.32
CA SER A 796 -7.17 -31.17 12.63
C SER A 796 -6.01 -30.18 12.53
N MET A 797 -6.01 -29.17 13.40
CA MET A 797 -4.91 -28.21 13.58
C MET A 797 -4.75 -27.91 15.08
N THR A 798 -3.50 -27.85 15.54
CA THR A 798 -3.17 -27.50 16.93
C THR A 798 -2.41 -26.19 16.93
N ILE A 799 -2.88 -25.24 17.76
CA ILE A 799 -2.31 -23.90 17.89
C ILE A 799 -2.00 -23.65 19.36
N LYS A 800 -0.81 -23.12 19.62
CA LYS A 800 -0.39 -22.68 20.95
C LYS A 800 -0.52 -21.17 21.05
N TYR A 801 -1.16 -20.69 22.12
CA TYR A 801 -1.35 -19.28 22.41
C TYR A 801 -0.67 -18.92 23.73
N HIS A 802 0.01 -17.79 23.78
CA HIS A 802 0.64 -17.23 24.97
C HIS A 802 -0.02 -15.90 25.30
N LEU A 803 -0.99 -15.97 26.21
CA LEU A 803 -1.76 -14.81 26.66
C LEU A 803 -0.85 -13.91 27.51
N PRO A 804 -1.17 -12.61 27.68
CA PRO A 804 -0.32 -11.70 28.43
C PRO A 804 -0.05 -12.23 29.85
N ASP A 805 1.22 -12.21 30.29
CA ASP A 805 1.62 -12.79 31.58
C ASP A 805 0.91 -12.16 32.78
N ASN A 806 0.52 -10.90 32.67
CA ASN A 806 -0.18 -10.17 33.74
C ASN A 806 -1.69 -10.47 33.78
N ASP A 807 -2.25 -11.15 32.78
CA ASP A 807 -3.67 -11.38 32.71
C ASP A 807 -4.10 -12.51 33.65
N HIS A 808 -4.89 -12.17 34.66
CA HIS A 808 -5.55 -13.15 35.51
C HIS A 808 -6.81 -13.69 34.81
N VAL A 809 -6.63 -14.64 33.90
CA VAL A 809 -7.72 -15.26 33.14
C VAL A 809 -8.70 -15.96 34.10
N VAL A 810 -10.00 -15.78 33.85
CA VAL A 810 -11.09 -16.32 34.68
C VAL A 810 -11.90 -17.37 33.92
N SER A 811 -12.10 -17.19 32.62
CA SER A 811 -12.87 -18.12 31.79
C SER A 811 -12.66 -17.89 30.31
N PHE A 812 -12.80 -18.94 29.50
CA PHE A 812 -12.89 -18.86 28.04
C PHE A 812 -14.34 -18.95 27.58
N GLU A 813 -14.68 -18.28 26.48
CA GLU A 813 -16.01 -18.28 25.89
C GLU A 813 -15.97 -18.55 24.38
N TYR A 814 -16.86 -19.43 23.95
CA TYR A 814 -17.25 -19.59 22.56
C TYR A 814 -18.60 -18.90 22.38
N LEU A 815 -18.61 -17.77 21.66
CA LEU A 815 -19.81 -16.98 21.43
C LEU A 815 -20.43 -17.34 20.08
N SER A 816 -21.68 -17.80 20.08
CA SER A 816 -22.31 -18.32 18.86
C SER A 816 -22.58 -17.24 17.82
N LYS A 817 -22.90 -15.99 18.22
CA LYS A 817 -23.14 -14.89 17.27
C LYS A 817 -21.91 -14.44 16.51
N ARG A 818 -20.73 -14.65 17.07
CA ARG A 818 -19.44 -14.33 16.44
C ARG A 818 -18.91 -15.44 15.54
N ASN A 819 -19.49 -16.63 15.66
CA ASN A 819 -19.06 -17.82 14.94
C ASN A 819 -20.22 -18.40 14.11
N GLN A 820 -21.01 -17.51 13.49
CA GLN A 820 -22.14 -17.90 12.63
C GLN A 820 -21.68 -18.21 11.20
N ASP A 821 -22.56 -18.86 10.44
CA ASP A 821 -22.33 -19.23 9.04
C ASP A 821 -22.09 -18.01 8.16
N SER A 822 -20.85 -17.83 7.74
CA SER A 822 -20.45 -17.06 6.58
C SER A 822 -20.00 -18.05 5.52
N SER A 823 -20.89 -18.39 4.60
CA SER A 823 -20.55 -19.25 3.46
C SER A 823 -20.23 -18.37 2.26
N SER A 824 -18.96 -18.37 1.83
CA SER A 824 -18.60 -17.96 0.48
C SER A 824 -18.47 -19.20 -0.41
N ASP A 825 -18.30 -19.03 -1.73
CA ASP A 825 -18.08 -20.16 -2.64
C ASP A 825 -16.82 -20.99 -2.31
N TYR A 826 -15.91 -20.46 -1.47
CA TYR A 826 -14.63 -21.08 -1.13
C TYR A 826 -14.37 -21.20 0.38
N LEU A 827 -15.20 -20.56 1.22
CA LEU A 827 -15.10 -20.55 2.68
C LEU A 827 -16.30 -21.22 3.33
N SER A 828 -16.03 -22.00 4.36
CA SER A 828 -17.03 -22.58 5.25
C SER A 828 -16.79 -22.12 6.68
N ALA A 829 -17.86 -21.87 7.43
CA ALA A 829 -17.74 -21.65 8.87
C ALA A 829 -17.23 -22.92 9.57
N PHE A 830 -16.67 -22.74 10.76
CA PHE A 830 -16.18 -23.85 11.57
C PHE A 830 -17.31 -24.84 11.86
N ASP A 831 -17.18 -26.08 11.40
CA ASP A 831 -18.03 -27.19 11.81
C ASP A 831 -17.15 -28.29 12.41
N GLY A 832 -17.04 -28.29 13.74
CA GLY A 832 -16.12 -29.15 14.44
C GLY A 832 -16.16 -29.04 15.95
N SER A 833 -15.21 -29.73 16.58
CA SER A 833 -14.98 -29.71 18.02
C SER A 833 -13.66 -29.00 18.33
N ILE A 834 -13.64 -28.25 19.42
CA ILE A 834 -12.49 -27.50 19.92
C ILE A 834 -12.06 -28.15 21.23
N TYR A 835 -10.77 -28.44 21.32
CA TYR A 835 -10.18 -29.13 22.46
C TYR A 835 -9.11 -28.30 23.11
N PHE A 836 -9.04 -28.31 24.44
CA PHE A 836 -7.92 -27.75 25.19
C PHE A 836 -7.03 -28.88 25.71
N LEU A 837 -5.71 -28.69 25.63
CA LEU A 837 -4.76 -29.61 26.23
C LEU A 837 -4.85 -29.52 27.76
N ASN A 838 -5.23 -30.61 28.40
CA ASN A 838 -5.20 -30.74 29.84
C ASN A 838 -3.75 -30.95 30.29
N ILE A 839 -3.15 -29.95 30.93
CA ILE A 839 -1.73 -29.97 31.32
C ILE A 839 -1.43 -31.01 32.40
N ASN A 840 -2.44 -31.42 33.17
CA ASN A 840 -2.32 -32.41 34.23
C ASN A 840 -2.33 -33.85 33.69
N THR A 841 -3.05 -34.11 32.59
CA THR A 841 -3.19 -35.46 32.03
C THR A 841 -2.46 -35.68 30.70
N GLY A 842 -2.09 -34.59 30.01
CA GLY A 842 -1.54 -34.63 28.65
C GLY A 842 -2.56 -34.96 27.56
N ASN A 843 -3.84 -35.13 27.91
CA ASN A 843 -4.92 -35.38 26.95
C ASN A 843 -5.61 -34.08 26.55
N PHE A 844 -6.29 -34.10 25.41
CA PHE A 844 -7.10 -32.99 24.93
C PHE A 844 -8.56 -33.22 25.31
N ASP A 845 -9.13 -32.32 26.09
CA ASP A 845 -10.53 -32.35 26.52
C ASP A 845 -11.39 -31.54 25.54
N GLU A 846 -12.53 -32.07 25.12
CA GLU A 846 -13.48 -31.34 24.28
C GLU A 846 -14.16 -30.26 25.13
N VAL A 847 -13.89 -29.00 24.82
CA VAL A 847 -14.37 -27.85 25.60
C VAL A 847 -15.49 -27.09 24.90
N PHE A 848 -15.43 -26.99 23.57
CA PHE A 848 -16.43 -26.31 22.77
C PHE A 848 -16.78 -27.12 21.52
N ARG A 849 -17.98 -26.87 20.98
CA ARG A 849 -18.43 -27.43 19.71
C ARG A 849 -19.11 -26.32 18.90
N ALA A 850 -18.89 -26.33 17.59
CA ALA A 850 -19.49 -25.39 16.67
C ALA A 850 -21.02 -25.23 16.86
N GLY A 851 -21.51 -24.01 16.68
CA GLY A 851 -22.92 -23.62 16.75
C GLY A 851 -23.46 -23.29 18.15
N ALA A 852 -23.14 -24.07 19.18
CA ALA A 852 -23.63 -23.81 20.54
C ALA A 852 -22.68 -22.87 21.31
N GLY A 853 -23.19 -21.73 21.78
CA GLY A 853 -22.45 -20.84 22.67
C GLY A 853 -22.21 -21.51 24.04
N SER A 854 -20.98 -21.45 24.57
CA SER A 854 -20.63 -22.02 25.87
C SER A 854 -19.38 -21.36 26.48
N SER A 855 -19.12 -21.67 27.75
CA SER A 855 -17.97 -21.14 28.49
C SER A 855 -17.27 -22.22 29.32
N VAL A 856 -15.97 -22.03 29.54
CA VAL A 856 -15.12 -22.86 30.40
C VAL A 856 -14.61 -21.98 31.54
N THR A 857 -14.96 -22.34 32.77
CA THR A 857 -14.58 -21.59 33.99
C THR A 857 -13.50 -22.29 34.81
N ASP A 858 -13.37 -23.62 34.70
CA ASP A 858 -12.27 -24.36 35.33
C ASP A 858 -11.05 -24.41 34.41
N ILE A 859 -10.33 -23.29 34.33
CA ILE A 859 -9.21 -23.10 33.40
C ILE A 859 -7.87 -23.63 33.93
N ASN A 860 -7.76 -23.93 35.23
CA ASN A 860 -6.52 -24.34 35.88
C ASN A 860 -5.95 -25.65 35.34
N ASN A 861 -6.80 -26.47 34.70
CA ASN A 861 -6.38 -27.70 34.04
C ASN A 861 -5.80 -27.48 32.64
N TYR A 862 -5.92 -26.27 32.07
CA TYR A 862 -5.65 -25.99 30.66
C TYR A 862 -4.62 -24.88 30.44
N LEU A 863 -4.47 -23.96 31.39
CA LEU A 863 -3.56 -22.82 31.33
C LEU A 863 -2.27 -23.12 32.12
N THR A 864 -1.10 -22.93 31.51
CA THR A 864 0.18 -23.08 32.22
C THR A 864 0.47 -21.89 33.14
N ASP A 865 1.49 -22.01 34.00
CA ASP A 865 1.98 -20.92 34.86
C ASP A 865 2.50 -19.70 34.07
N GLN A 866 2.78 -19.86 32.77
CA GLN A 866 3.15 -18.78 31.84
C GLN A 866 1.99 -18.40 30.91
N ASN A 867 0.76 -18.43 31.40
CA ASN A 867 -0.45 -18.03 30.69
C ASN A 867 -0.58 -18.61 29.26
N THR A 868 -0.11 -19.85 29.09
CA THR A 868 -0.09 -20.51 27.79
C THR A 868 -1.20 -21.54 27.70
N ILE A 869 -1.91 -21.55 26.57
CA ILE A 869 -2.95 -22.53 26.26
C ILE A 869 -2.68 -23.20 24.91
N THR A 870 -2.90 -24.51 24.84
CA THR A 870 -2.80 -25.27 23.59
C THR A 870 -4.19 -25.72 23.17
N VAL A 871 -4.63 -25.22 22.02
CA VAL A 871 -5.97 -25.47 21.46
C VAL A 871 -5.85 -26.33 20.22
N ARG A 872 -6.70 -27.35 20.12
CA ARG A 872 -6.84 -28.17 18.91
C ARG A 872 -8.22 -28.02 18.32
N TYR A 873 -8.27 -27.67 17.05
CA TYR A 873 -9.46 -27.59 16.24
C TYR A 873 -9.54 -28.85 15.39
N SER A 874 -10.69 -29.53 15.37
CA SER A 874 -10.89 -30.71 14.53
C SER A 874 -12.26 -30.72 13.89
N THR A 875 -12.29 -31.09 12.61
CA THR A 875 -13.51 -31.30 11.84
C THR A 875 -13.61 -32.74 11.35
N LYS A 876 -14.83 -33.21 11.13
CA LYS A 876 -15.11 -34.47 10.43
C LYS A 876 -15.49 -34.25 8.97
N MET A 877 -15.58 -32.99 8.53
CA MET A 877 -15.88 -32.64 7.15
C MET A 877 -14.64 -32.80 6.28
N SER A 878 -14.83 -33.36 5.08
CA SER A 878 -13.77 -33.45 4.09
C SER A 878 -13.53 -32.07 3.45
N LEU A 879 -12.37 -31.46 3.69
CA LEU A 879 -11.98 -30.13 3.20
C LEU A 879 -11.64 -30.06 1.69
N LYS A 880 -12.16 -31.00 0.88
CA LYS A 880 -11.85 -31.07 -0.57
C LYS A 880 -12.48 -29.89 -1.32
N GLY A 881 -11.68 -28.85 -1.53
CA GLY A 881 -12.04 -27.67 -2.33
C GLY A 881 -12.54 -26.47 -1.54
N TYR A 882 -12.53 -26.52 -0.19
CA TYR A 882 -12.97 -25.43 0.69
C TYR A 882 -11.96 -25.21 1.82
N GLN A 883 -11.79 -23.95 2.24
CA GLN A 883 -11.11 -23.60 3.49
C GLN A 883 -12.16 -23.45 4.60
N MET A 884 -11.89 -23.99 5.80
CA MET A 884 -12.79 -23.86 6.95
C MET A 884 -12.24 -22.82 7.92
N VAL A 885 -13.02 -21.78 8.18
CA VAL A 885 -12.63 -20.67 9.07
C VAL A 885 -12.59 -21.17 10.51
N LEU A 886 -11.50 -20.91 11.25
CA LEU A 886 -11.38 -21.21 12.67
C LEU A 886 -12.29 -20.28 13.48
N PRO A 887 -12.86 -20.74 14.60
CA PRO A 887 -13.77 -19.92 15.38
C PRO A 887 -13.04 -18.99 16.36
N TYR A 888 -13.62 -17.83 16.64
CA TYR A 888 -13.18 -16.92 17.69
C TYR A 888 -13.45 -17.52 19.07
N ILE A 889 -12.41 -17.53 19.89
CA ILE A 889 -12.48 -17.84 21.31
C ILE A 889 -12.13 -16.55 22.06
N SER A 890 -13.04 -16.11 22.92
CA SER A 890 -12.86 -14.96 23.80
C SER A 890 -12.48 -15.44 25.19
N TYR A 891 -11.99 -14.54 26.05
CA TYR A 891 -11.83 -14.85 27.47
C TYR A 891 -12.15 -13.65 28.34
N TRP A 892 -12.39 -13.93 29.62
CA TRP A 892 -12.52 -12.93 30.66
C TRP A 892 -11.29 -12.96 31.55
N LYS A 893 -10.85 -11.78 31.99
CA LYS A 893 -9.82 -11.63 33.03
C LYS A 893 -10.34 -10.78 34.18
N GLU A 894 -9.70 -10.86 35.34
CA GLU A 894 -9.95 -9.92 36.43
C GLU A 894 -9.56 -8.50 36.01
N ALA A 895 -10.34 -7.50 36.43
CA ALA A 895 -9.96 -6.11 36.22
C ALA A 895 -8.76 -5.76 37.11
N ASP A 896 -7.80 -5.00 36.58
CA ASP A 896 -6.67 -4.52 37.37
C ASP A 896 -7.17 -3.71 38.56
N SER A 897 -6.78 -4.11 39.77
CA SER A 897 -7.27 -3.53 41.03
C SER A 897 -6.75 -2.12 41.33
N ASN A 898 -6.14 -1.43 40.36
CA ASN A 898 -5.43 -0.16 40.53
C ASN A 898 -5.97 1.02 39.69
N VAL A 899 -7.15 0.93 39.07
CA VAL A 899 -7.77 2.10 38.43
C VAL A 899 -8.85 2.69 39.36
N GLU A 900 -8.42 3.50 40.34
CA GLU A 900 -9.32 4.46 40.98
C GLU A 900 -9.58 5.62 40.00
N HIS A 901 -10.86 5.86 39.73
CA HIS A 901 -11.41 6.91 38.87
C HIS A 901 -10.97 8.33 39.20
#